data_AF-A0A0N1GR37-F1
#
_entry.id   AF-A0A0N1GR37-F1
#
_cell.length_a   1.000
_cell.length_b   1.000
_cell.length_c   1.000
_cell.angle_alpha   90.00
_cell.angle_beta   90.00
_cell.angle_gamma   90.00
#
_symmetry.space_group_name_H-M   'P 1'
#
loop_
_entity.id
_entity.type
_entity.pdbx_description
1 polymer ?
#
loop_
_entity_poly.entity_id
_entity_poly.type
_entity_poly.pdbx_seq_one_letter_code
_entity_poly.pdbx_strand_id
1 'polypeptide(L)'
;MNDDADQQHLAEANPGYASGQLARALSTALTHEDPDTRRRAGERQRAWRSVLAGMVNGLLTIGSRTPVRDLPAWVTPEVLRGGFATGAPSAGGPLTEYETEAARRAGVPLDRQALFAYWLSEDGLARLYELLDGGRYEVTVPEEAALLTVAWLARAGETDAALGLVEELAPFAGRLRFTPRPSTRPAPDAGTVHRRTVAEAGESLARRRTSEAVEAQREALAVWQPFGDELLAHWLETADAGQPTRVLTRAPDAAWHGQSAELLRRYRDLAGRHTRCTKHLKPKENLGILRGALEETVAGRELDARRLGLLRHAVTSMVRRRGLPGSAELTALRGEQAAQAALPSHHALAQLVLRRLSGLDQQAGVAEVAPLVAAVGEEEARETGLPAGAVIPAGVRRPVEAALSAPLSTLVERGVVPSAEVLAELVPQLVAATTAQAYPDPALRTLAAAHHRAFAGRRSLLLLNLQRQVRAEELPWVRAVAGQRADGEAGAVSAVALRRLGELAVQAFPGTILPNSLVRELSVLARQADLGAPLVEELAADIFMGTFTPKFLAAARIAAELLGGGSLYERYYAIDYRAVRNLAIVETGEALTRSYGARTSPGFAKLCVERAEAGSRRSRRGGGSVAANGKVIEQAQILTTHNLATLVQRVGIEPAAGWPDLARRCFVTVCRLTGSVHGNPRPLGTIKDVAYAWRQLVFHLSLCTPGERARTLARLPEELTRHPGHVAARLAPALTGLYQVAEGGRADEDTGRLLLGWTTDGHWLRPDPDPASASAG
;
A
#
# COMPACT_ATOMS: atom_id res chain seq x y z
N MET A 1 -15.39 2.84 -10.05
CA MET A 1 -15.93 3.80 -11.04
C MET A 1 -16.32 5.07 -10.30
N ASN A 2 -15.61 6.17 -10.56
CA ASN A 2 -15.83 7.55 -10.13
C ASN A 2 -15.72 8.43 -11.37
N ASP A 3 -16.85 8.76 -12.00
CA ASP A 3 -16.97 10.02 -12.71
C ASP A 3 -17.67 10.94 -11.72
N ASP A 4 -17.01 12.03 -11.34
CA ASP A 4 -17.63 13.11 -10.58
C ASP A 4 -17.00 14.40 -11.14
N ALA A 5 -17.50 14.81 -12.31
CA ALA A 5 -17.58 16.21 -12.65
C ALA A 5 -18.87 16.72 -12.01
N ASP A 6 -18.77 17.53 -10.95
CA ASP A 6 -19.62 18.70 -10.82
C ASP A 6 -19.24 19.63 -9.66
N GLN A 7 -19.19 20.90 -10.05
CA GLN A 7 -19.57 22.11 -9.34
C GLN A 7 -18.79 22.53 -8.09
N GLN A 8 -17.93 23.52 -8.34
CA GLN A 8 -17.38 24.47 -7.40
C GLN A 8 -18.49 25.19 -6.63
N HIS A 9 -18.40 25.23 -5.30
CA HIS A 9 -18.73 26.39 -4.48
C HIS A 9 -17.89 26.39 -3.19
N LEU A 10 -17.72 27.60 -2.65
CA LEU A 10 -16.69 28.09 -1.72
C LEU A 10 -16.58 27.39 -0.35
N ALA A 11 -15.34 27.36 0.16
CA ALA A 11 -14.87 27.40 1.56
C ALA A 11 -15.35 26.37 2.61
N GLU A 12 -16.39 25.58 2.37
CA GLU A 12 -16.87 24.52 3.27
C GLU A 12 -16.56 23.11 2.72
N ALA A 13 -16.34 22.15 3.61
CA ALA A 13 -16.08 20.76 3.21
C ALA A 13 -17.31 20.18 2.49
N ASN A 14 -17.16 19.80 1.23
CA ASN A 14 -18.27 19.36 0.35
C ASN A 14 -19.05 18.15 0.95
N PRO A 15 -20.32 18.34 1.39
CA PRO A 15 -21.16 17.26 1.90
C PRO A 15 -21.46 16.16 0.87
N GLY A 16 -21.32 16.47 -0.42
CA GLY A 16 -21.47 15.54 -1.54
C GLY A 16 -20.42 14.43 -1.53
N TYR A 17 -19.18 14.69 -1.09
CA TYR A 17 -18.17 13.64 -0.94
C TYR A 17 -18.57 12.60 0.11
N ALA A 18 -18.97 13.07 1.30
CA ALA A 18 -19.42 12.20 2.39
C ALA A 18 -20.66 11.38 1.99
N SER A 19 -21.61 12.01 1.29
CA SER A 19 -22.80 11.36 0.73
C SER A 19 -22.45 10.29 -0.32
N GLY A 20 -21.50 10.58 -1.22
CA GLY A 20 -21.01 9.62 -2.20
C GLY A 20 -20.29 8.43 -1.57
N GLN A 21 -19.51 8.64 -0.51
CA GLN A 21 -18.88 7.53 0.24
C GLN A 21 -19.91 6.66 0.96
N LEU A 22 -20.95 7.28 1.53
CA LEU A 22 -22.08 6.56 2.13
C LEU A 22 -22.79 5.67 1.09
N ALA A 23 -23.09 6.21 -0.10
CA ALA A 23 -23.73 5.47 -1.18
C ALA A 23 -22.89 4.26 -1.63
N ARG A 24 -21.57 4.44 -1.78
CA ARG A 24 -20.65 3.34 -2.11
C ARG A 24 -20.59 2.27 -1.02
N ALA A 25 -20.54 2.69 0.25
CA ALA A 25 -20.56 1.76 1.38
C ALA A 25 -21.86 0.96 1.42
N LEU A 26 -23.01 1.60 1.18
CA LEU A 26 -24.31 0.94 1.11
C LEU A 26 -24.40 -0.06 -0.04
N SER A 27 -23.99 0.35 -1.25
CA SER A 27 -23.95 -0.54 -2.42
C SER A 27 -23.10 -1.78 -2.14
N THR A 28 -21.90 -1.60 -1.55
CA THR A 28 -21.02 -2.72 -1.18
C THR A 28 -21.65 -3.62 -0.11
N ALA A 29 -22.28 -3.03 0.91
CA ALA A 29 -22.91 -3.78 1.99
C ALA A 29 -24.07 -4.66 1.50
N LEU A 30 -24.77 -4.24 0.44
CA LEU A 30 -25.91 -4.95 -0.13
C LEU A 30 -25.51 -5.99 -1.20
N THR A 31 -24.49 -5.69 -2.01
CA THR A 31 -24.23 -6.45 -3.26
C THR A 31 -22.99 -7.35 -3.23
N HIS A 32 -22.08 -7.17 -2.26
CA HIS A 32 -20.81 -7.89 -2.28
C HIS A 32 -20.97 -9.36 -1.87
N GLU A 33 -20.34 -10.27 -2.62
CA GLU A 33 -20.46 -11.73 -2.42
C GLU A 33 -19.88 -12.21 -1.08
N ASP A 34 -18.74 -11.64 -0.66
CA ASP A 34 -18.08 -11.96 0.61
C ASP A 34 -18.79 -11.35 1.85
N PRO A 35 -19.25 -12.17 2.82
CA PRO A 35 -19.89 -11.71 4.06
C PRO A 35 -19.03 -10.77 4.93
N ASP A 36 -17.72 -11.00 5.02
CA ASP A 36 -16.84 -10.16 5.83
C ASP A 36 -16.68 -8.76 5.21
N THR A 37 -16.65 -8.70 3.88
CA THR A 37 -16.64 -7.44 3.15
C THR A 37 -17.97 -6.70 3.27
N ARG A 38 -19.11 -7.40 3.32
CA ARG A 38 -20.42 -6.79 3.64
C ARG A 38 -20.45 -6.21 5.05
N ARG A 39 -19.98 -6.95 6.06
CA ARG A 39 -19.91 -6.47 7.46
C ARG A 39 -19.09 -5.19 7.58
N ARG A 40 -17.87 -5.18 7.03
CA ARG A 40 -17.00 -3.99 7.00
C ARG A 40 -17.61 -2.82 6.22
N ALA A 41 -18.39 -3.09 5.18
CA ALA A 41 -19.12 -2.05 4.46
C ALA A 41 -20.27 -1.46 5.30
N GLY A 42 -20.99 -2.29 6.07
CA GLY A 42 -22.01 -1.83 7.02
C GLY A 42 -21.45 -0.95 8.15
N GLU A 43 -20.27 -1.29 8.69
CA GLU A 43 -19.56 -0.42 9.65
C GLU A 43 -19.20 0.93 9.05
N ARG A 44 -18.62 0.94 7.83
CA ARG A 44 -18.31 2.19 7.11
C ARG A 44 -19.58 3.00 6.83
N GLN A 45 -20.69 2.35 6.49
CA GLN A 45 -21.97 3.01 6.27
C GLN A 45 -22.47 3.72 7.53
N ARG A 46 -22.41 3.05 8.70
CA ARG A 46 -22.75 3.69 9.99
C ARG A 46 -21.84 4.88 10.30
N ALA A 47 -20.53 4.73 10.08
CA ALA A 47 -19.58 5.80 10.33
C ALA A 47 -19.85 7.03 9.44
N TRP A 48 -20.05 6.87 8.14
CA TRP A 48 -20.38 7.99 7.24
C TRP A 48 -21.73 8.64 7.55
N ARG A 49 -22.72 7.87 8.01
CA ARG A 49 -23.99 8.43 8.50
C ARG A 49 -23.78 9.30 9.74
N SER A 50 -22.92 8.88 10.66
CA SER A 50 -22.55 9.68 11.84
C SER A 50 -21.87 10.99 11.45
N VAL A 51 -20.96 10.96 10.46
CA VAL A 51 -20.32 12.18 9.94
C VAL A 51 -21.36 13.16 9.40
N LEU A 52 -22.27 12.71 8.53
CA LEU A 52 -23.30 13.57 7.95
C LEU A 52 -24.24 14.15 9.01
N ALA A 53 -24.69 13.32 9.96
CA ALA A 53 -25.52 13.79 11.08
C ALA A 53 -24.79 14.81 11.96
N GLY A 54 -23.50 14.57 12.24
CA GLY A 54 -22.65 15.47 13.02
C GLY A 54 -22.39 16.81 12.32
N MET A 55 -22.27 16.82 10.99
CA MET A 55 -22.18 18.06 10.20
C MET A 55 -23.49 18.85 10.29
N VAL A 56 -24.64 18.17 10.14
CA VAL A 56 -25.97 18.82 10.15
C VAL A 56 -26.32 19.41 11.52
N ASN A 57 -26.01 18.72 12.62
CA ASN A 57 -26.31 19.19 13.97
C ASN A 57 -25.22 20.12 14.56
N GLY A 58 -24.16 20.39 13.80
CA GLY A 58 -23.04 21.25 14.17
C GLY A 58 -22.07 20.66 15.20
N LEU A 59 -22.17 19.37 15.54
CA LEU A 59 -21.15 18.66 16.33
C LEU A 59 -19.81 18.64 15.60
N LEU A 60 -19.84 18.58 14.26
CA LEU A 60 -18.68 18.50 13.40
C LEU A 60 -18.48 19.76 12.55
N THR A 61 -17.29 20.35 12.65
CA THR A 61 -16.82 21.44 11.78
C THR A 61 -15.66 20.94 10.93
N ILE A 62 -15.97 20.21 9.84
CA ILE A 62 -14.95 19.63 8.96
C ILE A 62 -14.15 20.74 8.27
N GLY A 63 -12.82 20.56 8.15
CA GLY A 63 -11.91 21.60 7.68
C GLY A 63 -11.26 22.41 8.81
N SER A 64 -11.68 22.19 10.06
CA SER A 64 -11.13 22.81 11.27
C SER A 64 -10.06 21.93 11.95
N ARG A 65 -9.11 22.59 12.63
CA ARG A 65 -8.14 22.01 13.56
C ARG A 65 -8.81 21.39 14.79
N THR A 66 -9.96 21.89 15.18
CA THR A 66 -10.84 21.34 16.22
C THR A 66 -12.16 20.91 15.57
N PRO A 67 -12.17 19.78 14.84
CA PRO A 67 -13.32 19.40 14.03
C PRO A 67 -14.49 18.86 14.83
N VAL A 68 -14.31 18.56 16.13
CA VAL A 68 -15.36 18.05 17.02
C VAL A 68 -15.60 19.06 18.13
N ARG A 69 -16.86 19.45 18.34
CA ARG A 69 -17.26 20.36 19.44
C ARG A 69 -16.84 19.79 20.80
N ASP A 70 -16.45 20.67 21.72
CA ASP A 70 -16.10 20.35 23.11
C ASP A 70 -14.92 19.37 23.27
N LEU A 71 -14.12 19.18 22.21
CA LEU A 71 -12.84 18.49 22.27
C LEU A 71 -11.71 19.47 21.93
N PRO A 72 -10.68 19.59 22.78
CA PRO A 72 -9.55 20.46 22.52
C PRO A 72 -8.71 19.91 21.37
N ALA A 73 -7.89 20.78 20.77
CA ALA A 73 -7.09 20.44 19.59
C ALA A 73 -6.09 19.28 19.81
N TRP A 74 -5.71 19.01 21.06
CA TRP A 74 -4.79 17.93 21.41
C TRP A 74 -5.45 16.55 21.44
N VAL A 75 -6.79 16.47 21.51
CA VAL A 75 -7.50 15.19 21.45
C VAL A 75 -7.47 14.66 20.03
N THR A 76 -7.11 13.39 19.91
CA THR A 76 -7.05 12.63 18.67
C THR A 76 -8.45 12.19 18.27
N PRO A 77 -9.07 12.77 17.24
CA PRO A 77 -10.36 12.30 16.76
C PRO A 77 -10.21 10.97 16.03
N GLU A 78 -11.26 10.16 15.99
CA GLU A 78 -11.38 9.08 15.03
C GLU A 78 -11.69 9.69 13.65
N VAL A 79 -10.97 9.23 12.61
CA VAL A 79 -10.99 9.84 11.28
C VAL A 79 -11.19 8.80 10.17
N LEU A 80 -12.16 9.06 9.29
CA LEU A 80 -12.42 8.27 8.08
C LEU A 80 -11.52 8.68 6.92
N ARG A 81 -11.55 7.87 5.86
CA ARG A 81 -10.84 8.17 4.61
C ARG A 81 -11.22 9.56 4.10
N GLY A 82 -10.22 10.32 3.66
CA GLY A 82 -10.40 11.70 3.23
C GLY A 82 -10.25 12.73 4.36
N GLY A 83 -9.97 12.30 5.59
CA GLY A 83 -9.69 13.21 6.71
C GLY A 83 -10.92 13.70 7.47
N PHE A 84 -12.06 13.03 7.33
CA PHE A 84 -13.30 13.40 8.00
C PHE A 84 -13.36 12.82 9.42
N ALA A 85 -13.47 13.67 10.43
CA ALA A 85 -13.67 13.24 11.81
C ALA A 85 -15.06 12.60 12.00
N THR A 86 -15.18 11.56 12.84
CA THR A 86 -16.45 10.87 13.12
C THR A 86 -17.26 11.51 14.24
N GLY A 87 -16.61 12.35 15.07
CA GLY A 87 -17.18 12.93 16.29
C GLY A 87 -16.75 12.21 17.57
N ALA A 88 -16.17 11.01 17.45
CA ALA A 88 -15.63 10.28 18.59
C ALA A 88 -14.12 10.55 18.76
N PRO A 89 -13.61 10.64 19.99
CA PRO A 89 -12.18 10.60 20.25
C PRO A 89 -11.65 9.16 20.15
N SER A 90 -10.45 8.97 19.60
CA SER A 90 -9.82 7.64 19.44
C SER A 90 -9.48 6.98 20.78
N ALA A 91 -9.19 7.79 21.81
CA ALA A 91 -8.99 7.33 23.19
C ALA A 91 -10.31 7.15 23.97
N GLY A 92 -11.47 7.33 23.33
CA GLY A 92 -12.77 7.20 23.98
C GLY A 92 -13.46 5.86 23.79
N GLY A 93 -14.77 5.86 23.95
CA GLY A 93 -15.62 4.67 23.84
C GLY A 93 -15.74 3.89 25.16
N PRO A 94 -16.34 2.68 25.11
CA PRO A 94 -16.45 1.80 26.26
C PRO A 94 -15.11 1.47 26.90
N LEU A 95 -15.11 1.04 28.17
CA LEU A 95 -13.90 0.53 28.81
C LEU A 95 -13.37 -0.68 28.02
N THR A 96 -12.08 -0.67 27.75
CA THR A 96 -11.36 -1.81 27.18
C THR A 96 -11.25 -2.94 28.21
N GLU A 97 -10.88 -4.13 27.75
CA GLU A 97 -10.68 -5.30 28.64
C GLU A 97 -9.65 -5.02 29.74
N TYR A 98 -8.55 -4.33 29.40
CA TYR A 98 -7.49 -4.04 30.36
C TYR A 98 -7.86 -2.92 31.34
N GLU A 99 -8.66 -1.92 30.92
CA GLU A 99 -9.22 -0.93 31.84
C GLU A 99 -10.20 -1.58 32.82
N THR A 100 -11.04 -2.49 32.32
CA THR A 100 -12.00 -3.24 33.15
C THR A 100 -11.28 -4.08 34.20
N GLU A 101 -10.21 -4.76 33.79
CA GLU A 101 -9.38 -5.55 34.70
C GLU A 101 -8.63 -4.66 35.71
N ALA A 102 -8.10 -3.52 35.28
CA ALA A 102 -7.46 -2.55 36.18
C ALA A 102 -8.44 -2.02 37.24
N ALA A 103 -9.66 -1.65 36.85
CA ALA A 103 -10.70 -1.20 37.78
C ALA A 103 -11.08 -2.28 38.80
N ARG A 104 -11.22 -3.55 38.36
CA ARG A 104 -11.48 -4.67 39.27
C ARG A 104 -10.36 -4.88 40.29
N ARG A 105 -9.10 -4.85 39.85
CA ARG A 105 -7.95 -5.01 40.76
C ARG A 105 -7.81 -3.87 41.74
N ALA A 106 -8.12 -2.65 41.30
CA ALA A 106 -8.12 -1.45 42.12
C ALA A 106 -9.30 -1.38 43.10
N GLY A 107 -10.32 -2.25 42.95
CA GLY A 107 -11.52 -2.20 43.76
C GLY A 107 -12.38 -0.95 43.52
N VAL A 108 -12.24 -0.31 42.37
CA VAL A 108 -13.02 0.89 42.00
C VAL A 108 -14.17 0.54 41.05
N PRO A 109 -15.21 1.39 40.96
CA PRO A 109 -16.27 1.20 39.99
C PRO A 109 -15.75 1.07 38.55
N LEU A 110 -16.50 0.35 37.70
CA LEU A 110 -16.20 0.17 36.27
C LEU A 110 -16.55 1.43 35.46
N ASP A 111 -15.98 2.56 35.86
CA ASP A 111 -16.09 3.84 35.19
C ASP A 111 -14.71 4.51 35.08
N ARG A 112 -14.52 5.27 34.00
CA ARG A 112 -13.21 5.82 33.67
C ARG A 112 -12.79 6.95 34.60
N GLN A 113 -13.75 7.67 35.21
CA GLN A 113 -13.47 8.75 36.14
C GLN A 113 -12.90 8.22 37.46
N ALA A 114 -13.49 7.17 38.01
CA ALA A 114 -13.01 6.49 39.20
C ALA A 114 -11.64 5.84 38.97
N LEU A 115 -11.45 5.21 37.81
CA LEU A 115 -10.16 4.66 37.42
C LEU A 115 -9.08 5.76 37.30
N PHE A 116 -9.40 6.90 36.70
CA PHE A 116 -8.48 8.04 36.64
C PHE A 116 -8.07 8.55 38.03
N ALA A 117 -9.03 8.69 38.95
CA ALA A 117 -8.75 9.09 40.33
C ALA A 117 -7.87 8.05 41.06
N TYR A 118 -8.11 6.76 40.85
CA TYR A 118 -7.26 5.69 41.40
C TYR A 118 -5.80 5.82 40.93
N TRP A 119 -5.56 6.09 39.65
CA TRP A 119 -4.19 6.23 39.12
C TRP A 119 -3.40 7.39 39.73
N LEU A 120 -4.08 8.39 40.31
CA LEU A 120 -3.47 9.51 41.02
C LEU A 120 -3.27 9.26 42.52
N SER A 121 -3.73 8.11 43.05
CA SER A 121 -3.44 7.68 44.42
C SER A 121 -2.00 7.18 44.56
N GLU A 122 -1.52 7.01 45.79
CA GLU A 122 -0.20 6.44 46.07
C GLU A 122 -0.02 5.04 45.43
N ASP A 123 -1.01 4.17 45.58
CA ASP A 123 -1.02 2.83 44.97
C ASP A 123 -1.03 2.89 43.43
N GLY A 124 -1.82 3.82 42.88
CA GLY A 124 -1.90 4.05 41.44
C GLY A 124 -0.58 4.52 40.84
N LEU A 125 0.05 5.51 41.49
CA LEU A 125 1.35 6.04 41.09
C LEU A 125 2.45 4.98 41.19
N ALA A 126 2.46 4.16 42.26
CA ALA A 126 3.41 3.06 42.40
C ALA A 126 3.34 2.08 41.21
N ARG A 127 2.13 1.76 40.73
CA ARG A 127 1.94 0.94 39.53
C ARG A 127 2.39 1.62 38.24
N LEU A 128 2.19 2.93 38.11
CA LEU A 128 2.70 3.69 36.97
C LEU A 128 4.23 3.74 36.98
N TYR A 129 4.88 3.80 38.14
CA TYR A 129 6.33 3.68 38.27
C TYR A 129 6.84 2.32 37.81
N GLU A 130 6.18 1.22 38.20
CA GLU A 130 6.52 -0.13 37.72
C GLU A 130 6.46 -0.22 36.17
N LEU A 131 5.45 0.41 35.55
CA LEU A 131 5.34 0.47 34.10
C LEU A 131 6.46 1.29 33.48
N LEU A 132 6.78 2.46 34.03
CA LEU A 132 7.87 3.33 33.58
C LEU A 132 9.22 2.61 33.63
N ASP A 133 9.53 1.96 34.75
CA ASP A 133 10.81 1.28 34.99
C ASP A 133 10.94 0.02 34.13
N GLY A 134 9.85 -0.72 33.95
CA GLY A 134 9.84 -1.90 33.11
C GLY A 134 9.85 -1.59 31.61
N GLY A 135 9.39 -0.41 31.19
CA GLY A 135 9.09 -0.11 29.79
C GLY A 135 8.04 -1.06 29.18
N ARG A 136 7.25 -1.71 30.05
CA ARG A 136 6.36 -2.83 29.73
C ARG A 136 4.93 -2.36 29.48
N TYR A 137 4.77 -1.49 28.50
CA TYR A 137 3.49 -0.91 28.13
C TYR A 137 3.42 -0.58 26.64
N GLU A 138 2.21 -0.42 26.14
CA GLU A 138 1.94 -0.01 24.77
C GLU A 138 1.09 1.26 24.77
N VAL A 139 1.57 2.27 24.05
CA VAL A 139 0.84 3.51 23.74
C VAL A 139 0.33 3.37 22.32
N THR A 140 -0.97 3.21 22.16
CA THR A 140 -1.68 3.06 20.88
C THR A 140 -2.22 4.38 20.36
N VAL A 141 -2.62 5.27 21.28
CA VAL A 141 -3.04 6.65 21.02
C VAL A 141 -2.26 7.59 21.94
N PRO A 142 -1.88 8.79 21.51
CA PRO A 142 -1.00 9.67 22.29
C PRO A 142 -1.48 9.97 23.71
N GLU A 143 -2.79 10.06 23.92
CA GLU A 143 -3.43 10.34 25.21
C GLU A 143 -3.02 9.32 26.29
N GLU A 144 -2.76 8.07 25.91
CA GLU A 144 -2.36 7.01 26.83
C GLU A 144 -0.98 7.24 27.47
N ALA A 145 -0.17 8.16 26.93
CA ALA A 145 1.09 8.54 27.54
C ALA A 145 0.91 9.49 28.75
N ALA A 146 -0.25 10.14 28.88
CA ALA A 146 -0.44 11.28 29.77
C ALA A 146 -0.23 10.95 31.25
N LEU A 147 -0.82 9.86 31.77
CA LEU A 147 -0.66 9.51 33.18
C LEU A 147 0.72 8.94 33.51
N LEU A 148 1.40 8.28 32.56
CA LEU A 148 2.81 7.94 32.75
C LEU A 148 3.69 9.19 32.82
N THR A 149 3.36 10.24 32.07
CA THR A 149 4.06 11.53 32.19
C THR A 149 3.79 12.19 33.53
N VAL A 150 2.55 12.18 34.03
CA VAL A 150 2.22 12.68 35.38
C VAL A 150 3.03 11.94 36.44
N ALA A 151 3.08 10.60 36.37
CA ALA A 151 3.89 9.80 37.28
C ALA A 151 5.38 10.18 37.18
N TRP A 152 5.93 10.27 35.97
CA TRP A 152 7.32 10.65 35.79
C TRP A 152 7.65 12.03 36.40
N LEU A 153 6.79 13.03 36.17
CA LEU A 153 6.96 14.39 36.74
C LEU A 153 6.91 14.37 38.27
N ALA A 154 5.94 13.64 38.86
CA ALA A 154 5.84 13.50 40.31
C ALA A 154 7.10 12.86 40.91
N ARG A 155 7.63 11.81 40.26
CA ARG A 155 8.87 11.14 40.69
C ARG A 155 10.11 12.02 40.52
N ALA A 156 10.15 12.87 39.49
CA ALA A 156 11.24 13.81 39.24
C ALA A 156 11.21 15.04 40.15
N GLY A 157 10.18 15.20 40.98
CA GLY A 157 9.99 16.37 41.85
C GLY A 157 9.33 17.58 41.18
N GLU A 158 8.91 17.44 39.91
CA GLU A 158 8.27 18.49 39.10
C GLU A 158 6.77 18.61 39.43
N THR A 159 6.48 18.89 40.70
CA THR A 159 5.12 18.80 41.28
C THR A 159 4.14 19.77 40.62
N ASP A 160 4.55 21.01 40.37
CA ASP A 160 3.69 22.02 39.74
C ASP A 160 3.32 21.63 38.30
N ALA A 161 4.27 21.06 37.55
CA ALA A 161 4.02 20.57 36.21
C ALA A 161 3.10 19.34 36.21
N ALA A 162 3.25 18.43 37.18
CA ALA A 162 2.37 17.29 37.35
C ALA A 162 0.93 17.71 37.68
N LEU A 163 0.74 18.63 38.63
CA LEU A 163 -0.57 19.17 39.02
C LEU A 163 -1.23 19.91 37.86
N GLY A 164 -0.50 20.81 37.19
CA GLY A 164 -1.02 21.54 36.02
C GLY A 164 -1.43 20.62 34.88
N LEU A 165 -0.70 19.52 34.66
CA LEU A 165 -1.10 18.50 33.69
C LEU A 165 -2.37 17.77 34.13
N VAL A 166 -2.50 17.39 35.40
CA VAL A 166 -3.73 16.75 35.92
C VAL A 166 -4.94 17.67 35.77
N GLU A 167 -4.79 18.97 36.07
CA GLU A 167 -5.86 19.96 35.89
C GLU A 167 -6.33 20.07 34.43
N GLU A 168 -5.40 20.00 33.47
CA GLU A 168 -5.73 20.03 32.03
C GLU A 168 -6.44 18.74 31.56
N LEU A 169 -6.16 17.59 32.19
CA LEU A 169 -6.73 16.28 31.83
C LEU A 169 -8.07 15.98 32.53
N ALA A 170 -8.25 16.44 33.76
CA ALA A 170 -9.38 16.10 34.63
C ALA A 170 -10.77 16.31 33.99
N PRO A 171 -11.04 17.37 33.19
CA PRO A 171 -12.33 17.56 32.52
C PRO A 171 -12.70 16.43 31.55
N PHE A 172 -11.72 15.62 31.13
CA PHE A 172 -11.90 14.55 30.15
C PHE A 172 -11.73 13.15 30.74
N ALA A 173 -11.47 13.02 32.05
CA ALA A 173 -11.19 11.75 32.72
C ALA A 173 -12.30 10.69 32.54
N GLY A 174 -13.58 11.09 32.57
CA GLY A 174 -14.70 10.19 32.29
C GLY A 174 -14.86 9.78 30.82
N ARG A 175 -14.20 10.49 29.88
CA ARG A 175 -14.39 10.33 28.43
C ARG A 175 -13.19 9.71 27.72
N LEU A 176 -11.97 9.97 28.17
CA LEU A 176 -10.73 9.63 27.49
C LEU A 176 -9.84 8.73 28.33
N ARG A 177 -9.25 7.75 27.68
CA ARG A 177 -8.26 6.83 28.25
C ARG A 177 -6.89 7.51 28.29
N PHE A 178 -6.34 7.66 29.50
CA PHE A 178 -5.04 8.30 29.74
C PHE A 178 -3.95 7.34 30.24
N THR A 179 -4.28 6.05 30.40
CA THR A 179 -3.33 5.01 30.78
C THR A 179 -3.03 4.06 29.62
N PRO A 180 -1.76 3.67 29.44
CA PRO A 180 -1.38 2.75 28.39
C PRO A 180 -1.83 1.33 28.73
N ARG A 181 -1.83 0.48 27.72
CA ARG A 181 -2.06 -0.95 27.92
C ARG A 181 -0.80 -1.59 28.51
N PRO A 182 -0.87 -2.28 29.67
CA PRO A 182 0.25 -3.07 30.15
C PRO A 182 0.65 -4.14 29.14
N SER A 183 1.95 -4.32 28.94
CA SER A 183 2.52 -5.28 28.00
C SER A 183 3.41 -6.25 28.76
N THR A 184 3.45 -7.51 28.34
CA THR A 184 4.47 -8.45 28.87
C THR A 184 5.84 -8.20 28.26
N ARG A 185 5.93 -7.39 27.21
CA ARG A 185 7.16 -7.13 26.43
C ARG A 185 7.79 -5.78 26.79
N PRO A 186 9.12 -5.68 26.81
CA PRO A 186 9.80 -4.39 26.81
C PRO A 186 9.59 -3.66 25.47
N ALA A 187 9.99 -2.39 25.41
CA ALA A 187 9.98 -1.63 24.17
C ALA A 187 10.82 -2.33 23.06
N PRO A 188 10.38 -2.27 21.80
CA PRO A 188 11.11 -2.88 20.69
C PRO A 188 12.50 -2.27 20.51
N ASP A 189 13.43 -3.09 20.03
CA ASP A 189 14.79 -2.66 19.69
C ASP A 189 14.77 -1.58 18.60
N ALA A 190 15.62 -0.56 18.75
CA ALA A 190 15.69 0.60 17.89
C ALA A 190 16.29 0.31 16.49
N GLY A 191 17.03 -0.80 16.35
CA GLY A 191 17.80 -1.11 15.14
C GLY A 191 17.07 -1.93 14.08
N THR A 192 15.96 -2.57 14.42
CA THR A 192 15.25 -3.49 13.53
C THR A 192 13.76 -3.16 13.45
N VAL A 193 13.20 -3.32 12.26
CA VAL A 193 11.76 -3.13 12.01
C VAL A 193 11.22 -4.34 11.27
N HIS A 194 9.90 -4.53 11.36
CA HIS A 194 9.18 -5.53 10.57
C HIS A 194 7.92 -4.89 10.01
N ARG A 195 7.54 -5.31 8.79
CA ARG A 195 6.33 -4.80 8.14
C ARG A 195 5.06 -5.42 8.70
N ARG A 196 5.14 -6.69 9.10
CA ARG A 196 4.03 -7.42 9.70
C ARG A 196 4.49 -8.19 10.91
N THR A 197 3.58 -8.41 11.85
CA THR A 197 3.81 -9.36 12.93
C THR A 197 3.59 -10.80 12.45
N VAL A 198 4.07 -11.76 13.23
CA VAL A 198 3.76 -13.18 13.05
C VAL A 198 2.25 -13.42 13.05
N ALA A 199 1.49 -12.74 13.94
CA ALA A 199 0.03 -12.84 13.97
C ALA A 199 -0.60 -12.40 12.65
N GLU A 200 -0.19 -11.25 12.10
CA GLU A 200 -0.74 -10.74 10.84
C GLU A 200 -0.38 -11.62 9.64
N ALA A 201 0.83 -12.18 9.63
CA ALA A 201 1.23 -13.19 8.65
C ALA A 201 0.37 -14.45 8.78
N GLY A 202 0.17 -14.93 10.01
CA GLY A 202 -0.70 -16.05 10.34
C GLY A 202 -2.13 -15.82 9.88
N GLU A 203 -2.76 -14.70 10.25
CA GLU A 203 -4.10 -14.36 9.77
C GLU A 203 -4.20 -14.31 8.24
N SER A 204 -3.18 -13.77 7.57
CA SER A 204 -3.13 -13.72 6.11
C SER A 204 -3.10 -15.12 5.49
N LEU A 205 -2.47 -16.09 6.16
CA LEU A 205 -2.45 -17.49 5.74
C LEU A 205 -3.75 -18.20 6.10
N ALA A 206 -4.29 -17.98 7.29
CA ALA A 206 -5.53 -18.57 7.77
C ALA A 206 -6.75 -18.17 6.92
N ARG A 207 -6.76 -16.95 6.37
CA ARG A 207 -7.77 -16.49 5.43
C ARG A 207 -7.77 -17.23 4.09
N ARG A 208 -6.71 -17.99 3.74
CA ARG A 208 -6.66 -18.74 2.49
C ARG A 208 -7.61 -19.93 2.56
N ARG A 209 -8.60 -19.96 1.67
CA ARG A 209 -9.54 -21.06 1.52
C ARG A 209 -9.08 -22.03 0.44
N THR A 210 -9.56 -23.27 0.55
CA THR A 210 -9.46 -24.25 -0.53
C THR A 210 -10.17 -23.72 -1.78
N SER A 211 -9.51 -23.84 -2.93
CA SER A 211 -10.12 -23.44 -4.21
C SER A 211 -10.92 -24.61 -4.77
N GLU A 212 -12.25 -24.51 -4.74
CA GLU A 212 -13.14 -25.54 -5.29
C GLU A 212 -12.82 -25.88 -6.75
N ALA A 213 -12.41 -24.89 -7.56
CA ALA A 213 -12.03 -25.12 -8.95
C ALA A 213 -10.76 -25.99 -9.08
N VAL A 214 -9.74 -25.75 -8.25
CA VAL A 214 -8.51 -26.54 -8.24
C VAL A 214 -8.76 -27.95 -7.72
N GLU A 215 -9.57 -28.08 -6.67
CA GLU A 215 -9.93 -29.39 -6.13
C GLU A 215 -10.79 -30.21 -7.11
N ALA A 216 -11.73 -29.57 -7.81
CA ALA A 216 -12.50 -30.21 -8.88
C ALA A 216 -11.59 -30.63 -10.05
N GLN A 217 -10.57 -29.83 -10.39
CA GLN A 217 -9.57 -30.22 -11.39
C GLN A 217 -8.73 -31.41 -10.91
N ARG A 218 -8.28 -31.42 -9.66
CA ARG A 218 -7.53 -32.54 -9.06
C ARG A 218 -8.35 -33.83 -9.14
N GLU A 219 -9.62 -33.78 -8.73
CA GLU A 219 -10.54 -34.91 -8.81
C GLU A 219 -10.76 -35.35 -10.27
N ALA A 220 -10.87 -34.39 -11.21
CA ALA A 220 -10.97 -34.70 -12.63
C ALA A 220 -9.74 -35.47 -13.16
N LEU A 221 -8.53 -35.08 -12.74
CA LEU A 221 -7.28 -35.69 -13.18
C LEU A 221 -7.00 -37.04 -12.51
N ALA A 222 -7.24 -37.14 -11.20
CA ALA A 222 -6.92 -38.34 -10.42
C ALA A 222 -7.98 -39.44 -10.53
N VAL A 223 -9.24 -39.09 -10.75
CA VAL A 223 -10.37 -40.04 -10.70
C VAL A 223 -11.06 -40.16 -12.06
N TRP A 224 -11.62 -39.05 -12.55
CA TRP A 224 -12.54 -39.10 -13.69
C TRP A 224 -11.85 -39.34 -15.03
N GLN A 225 -10.62 -38.86 -15.19
CA GLN A 225 -9.85 -39.05 -16.41
C GLN A 225 -9.32 -40.49 -16.56
N PRO A 226 -8.76 -41.14 -15.51
CA PRO A 226 -8.45 -42.57 -15.53
C PRO A 226 -9.70 -43.43 -15.77
N PHE A 227 -10.79 -43.18 -15.04
CA PHE A 227 -12.04 -43.93 -15.24
C PHE A 227 -12.61 -43.75 -16.66
N GLY A 228 -12.47 -42.56 -17.25
CA GLY A 228 -12.86 -42.32 -18.63
C GLY A 228 -12.04 -43.11 -19.65
N ASP A 229 -10.78 -43.43 -19.35
CA ASP A 229 -9.96 -44.27 -20.23
C ASP A 229 -10.30 -45.75 -20.06
N GLU A 230 -10.66 -46.20 -18.85
CA GLU A 230 -11.20 -47.55 -18.63
C GLU A 230 -12.47 -47.77 -19.44
N LEU A 231 -13.40 -46.79 -19.41
CA LEU A 231 -14.61 -46.84 -20.25
C LEU A 231 -14.28 -46.81 -21.75
N LEU A 232 -13.28 -46.02 -22.16
CA LEU A 232 -12.85 -45.98 -23.56
C LEU A 232 -12.28 -47.34 -24.00
N ALA A 233 -11.41 -47.95 -23.20
CA ALA A 233 -10.83 -49.26 -23.45
C ALA A 233 -11.93 -50.32 -23.61
N HIS A 234 -12.88 -50.35 -22.67
CA HIS A 234 -14.02 -51.26 -22.68
C HIS A 234 -14.89 -51.12 -23.95
N TRP A 235 -15.10 -49.89 -24.43
CA TRP A 235 -15.82 -49.65 -25.67
C TRP A 235 -15.05 -50.10 -26.92
N LEU A 236 -13.72 -49.93 -26.94
CA LEU A 236 -12.87 -50.32 -28.07
C LEU A 236 -12.81 -51.84 -28.27
N GLU A 237 -13.11 -52.64 -27.24
CA GLU A 237 -13.26 -54.10 -27.38
C GLU A 237 -14.38 -54.51 -28.35
N THR A 238 -15.32 -53.61 -28.64
CA THR A 238 -16.42 -53.86 -29.60
C THR A 238 -16.08 -53.42 -31.04
N ALA A 239 -14.88 -52.88 -31.28
CA ALA A 239 -14.42 -52.47 -32.60
C ALA A 239 -13.70 -53.62 -33.34
N ASP A 240 -13.80 -53.65 -34.67
CA ASP A 240 -13.04 -54.59 -35.50
C ASP A 240 -11.57 -54.17 -35.63
N ALA A 241 -10.69 -55.16 -35.82
CA ALA A 241 -9.26 -54.95 -36.00
C ALA A 241 -8.91 -54.00 -37.17
N GLY A 242 -9.73 -53.97 -38.23
CA GLY A 242 -9.55 -53.09 -39.38
C GLY A 242 -10.10 -51.67 -39.22
N GLN A 243 -10.90 -51.39 -38.18
CA GLN A 243 -11.46 -50.06 -37.89
C GLN A 243 -11.44 -49.79 -36.38
N PRO A 244 -10.23 -49.62 -35.78
CA PRO A 244 -10.04 -49.68 -34.33
C PRO A 244 -10.75 -48.58 -33.53
N THR A 245 -11.29 -47.54 -34.16
CA THR A 245 -12.04 -46.45 -33.49
C THR A 245 -13.55 -46.52 -33.71
N ARG A 246 -14.04 -47.47 -34.53
CA ARG A 246 -15.46 -47.63 -34.83
C ARG A 246 -16.05 -48.74 -33.95
N VAL A 247 -16.58 -48.32 -32.80
CA VAL A 247 -17.19 -49.23 -31.81
C VAL A 247 -18.56 -49.78 -32.26
N LEU A 248 -18.97 -50.89 -31.65
CA LEU A 248 -20.16 -51.66 -31.97
C LEU A 248 -20.18 -52.11 -33.44
N THR A 249 -19.06 -52.64 -33.93
CA THR A 249 -19.02 -53.41 -35.18
C THR A 249 -18.95 -54.91 -34.92
N ARG A 250 -18.40 -55.31 -33.76
CA ARG A 250 -18.58 -56.64 -33.18
C ARG A 250 -19.74 -56.65 -32.18
N ALA A 251 -20.53 -57.71 -32.20
CA ALA A 251 -21.61 -57.90 -31.24
C ALA A 251 -21.02 -58.17 -29.84
N PRO A 252 -21.42 -57.41 -28.80
CA PRO A 252 -21.00 -57.68 -27.43
C PRO A 252 -21.49 -59.07 -26.96
N ASP A 253 -20.64 -59.79 -26.23
CA ASP A 253 -20.99 -61.08 -25.65
C ASP A 253 -21.45 -60.93 -24.17
N ALA A 254 -21.87 -62.05 -23.56
CA ALA A 254 -22.32 -62.06 -22.17
C ALA A 254 -21.22 -61.62 -21.18
N ALA A 255 -19.95 -61.89 -21.49
CA ALA A 255 -18.82 -61.49 -20.65
C ALA A 255 -18.63 -59.97 -20.66
N TRP A 256 -18.70 -59.35 -21.84
CA TRP A 256 -18.65 -57.90 -22.01
C TRP A 256 -19.80 -57.20 -21.27
N HIS A 257 -21.02 -57.75 -21.34
CA HIS A 257 -22.16 -57.25 -20.56
C HIS A 257 -21.94 -57.35 -19.05
N GLY A 258 -21.35 -58.45 -18.56
CA GLY A 258 -20.98 -58.62 -17.15
C GLY A 258 -19.98 -57.56 -16.67
N GLN A 259 -18.92 -57.31 -17.44
CA GLN A 259 -17.91 -56.30 -17.15
C GLN A 259 -18.48 -54.87 -17.23
N SER A 260 -19.42 -54.63 -18.15
CA SER A 260 -20.15 -53.36 -18.26
C SER A 260 -20.93 -53.04 -16.99
N ALA A 261 -21.61 -54.03 -16.40
CA ALA A 261 -22.34 -53.86 -15.15
C ALA A 261 -21.41 -53.55 -13.96
N GLU A 262 -20.20 -54.12 -13.94
CA GLU A 262 -19.17 -53.82 -12.95
C GLU A 262 -18.66 -52.38 -13.08
N LEU A 263 -18.33 -51.93 -14.29
CA LEU A 263 -17.89 -50.55 -14.56
C LEU A 263 -18.95 -49.52 -14.16
N LEU A 264 -20.23 -49.79 -14.40
CA LEU A 264 -21.33 -48.93 -13.95
C LEU A 264 -21.48 -48.93 -12.42
N ARG A 265 -21.21 -50.04 -11.73
CA ARG A 265 -21.20 -50.08 -10.25
C ARG A 265 -20.03 -49.26 -9.69
N ARG A 266 -18.84 -49.41 -10.26
CA ARG A 266 -17.65 -48.62 -9.92
C ARG A 266 -17.88 -47.13 -10.15
N TYR A 267 -18.51 -46.75 -11.26
CA TYR A 267 -18.92 -45.36 -11.49
C TYR A 267 -19.76 -44.80 -10.35
N ARG A 268 -20.79 -45.54 -9.90
CA ARG A 268 -21.68 -45.09 -8.81
C ARG A 268 -20.93 -44.93 -7.49
N ASP A 269 -20.01 -45.83 -7.18
CA ASP A 269 -19.14 -45.72 -6.01
C ASP A 269 -18.23 -44.49 -6.08
N LEU A 270 -17.55 -44.29 -7.22
CA LEU A 270 -16.72 -43.11 -7.45
C LEU A 270 -17.55 -41.81 -7.36
N ALA A 271 -18.73 -41.76 -7.96
CA ALA A 271 -19.62 -40.59 -7.91
C ALA A 271 -20.13 -40.28 -6.49
N GLY A 272 -20.30 -41.31 -5.65
CA GLY A 272 -20.65 -41.13 -4.24
C GLY A 272 -19.52 -40.54 -3.39
N ARG A 273 -18.26 -40.91 -3.68
CA ARG A 273 -17.07 -40.47 -2.92
C ARG A 273 -16.48 -39.16 -3.44
N HIS A 274 -16.60 -38.89 -4.73
CA HIS A 274 -15.94 -37.80 -5.44
C HIS A 274 -16.97 -36.84 -6.03
N THR A 275 -17.28 -35.78 -5.28
CA THR A 275 -18.41 -34.89 -5.54
C THR A 275 -18.00 -33.51 -6.09
N ARG A 276 -16.70 -33.19 -6.15
CA ARG A 276 -16.23 -31.84 -6.50
C ARG A 276 -16.25 -31.59 -7.99
N CYS A 277 -15.90 -32.59 -8.81
CA CYS A 277 -15.92 -32.46 -10.26
C CYS A 277 -17.25 -32.90 -10.84
N THR A 278 -18.08 -31.97 -11.32
CA THR A 278 -19.41 -32.30 -11.87
C THR A 278 -19.42 -32.59 -13.37
N LYS A 279 -18.26 -32.56 -14.06
CA LYS A 279 -18.19 -32.77 -15.53
C LYS A 279 -18.73 -34.14 -15.97
N HIS A 280 -18.52 -35.17 -15.16
CA HIS A 280 -19.00 -36.54 -15.40
C HIS A 280 -20.53 -36.66 -15.45
N LEU A 281 -21.27 -35.70 -14.87
CA LEU A 281 -22.74 -35.67 -14.88
C LEU A 281 -23.32 -35.07 -16.17
N LYS A 282 -22.51 -34.33 -16.94
CA LYS A 282 -22.99 -33.61 -18.11
C LYS A 282 -23.17 -34.58 -19.30
N PRO A 283 -24.39 -34.72 -19.85
CA PRO A 283 -24.67 -35.72 -20.91
C PRO A 283 -24.00 -35.41 -22.25
N LYS A 284 -23.50 -34.19 -22.45
CA LYS A 284 -22.81 -33.76 -23.67
C LYS A 284 -21.28 -33.89 -23.60
N GLU A 285 -20.72 -34.18 -22.42
CA GLU A 285 -19.29 -34.42 -22.25
C GLU A 285 -18.95 -35.86 -22.64
N ASN A 286 -17.75 -36.12 -23.16
CA ASN A 286 -17.37 -37.46 -23.65
C ASN A 286 -17.62 -38.56 -22.62
N LEU A 287 -17.25 -38.34 -21.36
CA LEU A 287 -17.48 -39.32 -20.28
C LEU A 287 -18.98 -39.58 -20.05
N GLY A 288 -19.82 -38.55 -20.10
CA GLY A 288 -21.27 -38.67 -19.99
C GLY A 288 -21.89 -39.43 -21.17
N ILE A 289 -21.36 -39.22 -22.38
CA ILE A 289 -21.79 -39.93 -23.60
C ILE A 289 -21.43 -41.43 -23.50
N LEU A 290 -20.18 -41.76 -23.16
CA LEU A 290 -19.71 -43.14 -23.05
C LEU A 290 -20.47 -43.91 -21.96
N ARG A 291 -20.67 -43.30 -20.78
CA ARG A 291 -21.45 -43.88 -19.68
C ARG A 291 -22.92 -44.04 -20.07
N GLY A 292 -23.54 -43.00 -20.62
CA GLY A 292 -24.95 -43.02 -20.97
C GLY A 292 -25.28 -44.07 -22.03
N ALA A 293 -24.40 -44.27 -23.02
CA ALA A 293 -24.54 -45.36 -23.96
C ALA A 293 -24.42 -46.73 -23.28
N LEU A 294 -23.50 -46.87 -22.30
CA LEU A 294 -23.27 -48.14 -21.61
C LEU A 294 -24.47 -48.54 -20.75
N GLU A 295 -25.13 -47.57 -20.12
CA GLU A 295 -26.36 -47.77 -19.35
C GLU A 295 -27.51 -48.29 -20.22
N GLU A 296 -27.68 -47.75 -21.43
CA GLU A 296 -28.71 -48.22 -22.36
C GLU A 296 -28.42 -49.64 -22.87
N THR A 297 -27.16 -49.90 -23.25
CA THR A 297 -26.73 -51.23 -23.73
C THR A 297 -26.86 -52.30 -22.64
N VAL A 298 -26.50 -52.00 -21.39
CA VAL A 298 -26.68 -52.93 -20.26
C VAL A 298 -28.15 -53.14 -19.93
N ALA A 299 -29.00 -52.14 -20.14
CA ALA A 299 -30.45 -52.25 -19.94
C ALA A 299 -31.19 -52.96 -21.10
N GLY A 300 -30.46 -53.52 -22.07
CA GLY A 300 -31.04 -54.23 -23.22
C GLY A 300 -31.75 -53.32 -24.22
N ARG A 301 -31.49 -52.01 -24.20
CA ARG A 301 -32.06 -51.05 -25.15
C ARG A 301 -31.09 -50.81 -26.31
N GLU A 302 -31.61 -50.87 -27.53
CA GLU A 302 -30.81 -50.52 -28.72
C GLU A 302 -30.48 -49.02 -28.73
N LEU A 303 -29.25 -48.70 -29.12
CA LEU A 303 -28.82 -47.31 -29.28
C LEU A 303 -29.40 -46.74 -30.58
N ASP A 304 -30.19 -45.68 -30.48
CA ASP A 304 -30.65 -44.95 -31.66
C ASP A 304 -29.48 -44.39 -32.49
N ALA A 305 -29.74 -44.07 -33.77
CA ALA A 305 -28.71 -43.62 -34.71
C ALA A 305 -27.94 -42.38 -34.22
N ARG A 306 -28.59 -41.51 -33.45
CA ARG A 306 -27.97 -40.30 -32.91
C ARG A 306 -27.02 -40.63 -31.76
N ARG A 307 -27.44 -41.46 -30.81
CA ARG A 307 -26.64 -41.90 -29.66
C ARG A 307 -25.43 -42.71 -30.11
N LEU A 308 -25.62 -43.61 -31.08
CA LEU A 308 -24.53 -44.36 -31.69
C LEU A 308 -23.52 -43.44 -32.41
N GLY A 309 -24.01 -42.42 -33.13
CA GLY A 309 -23.17 -41.41 -33.76
C GLY A 309 -22.35 -40.60 -32.75
N LEU A 310 -22.98 -40.17 -31.65
CA LEU A 310 -22.32 -39.46 -30.56
C LEU A 310 -21.26 -40.32 -29.86
N LEU A 311 -21.56 -41.59 -29.59
CA LEU A 311 -20.62 -42.54 -29.00
C LEU A 311 -19.38 -42.70 -29.88
N ARG A 312 -19.56 -42.99 -31.18
CA ARG A 312 -18.44 -43.14 -32.14
C ARG A 312 -17.61 -41.86 -32.24
N HIS A 313 -18.27 -40.70 -32.29
CA HIS A 313 -17.59 -39.41 -32.29
C HIS A 313 -16.77 -39.18 -31.02
N ALA A 314 -17.34 -39.45 -29.84
CA ALA A 314 -16.64 -39.29 -28.56
C ALA A 314 -15.42 -40.21 -28.46
N VAL A 315 -15.55 -41.48 -28.85
CA VAL A 315 -14.43 -42.45 -28.93
C VAL A 315 -13.33 -41.92 -29.86
N THR A 316 -13.69 -41.52 -31.08
CA THR A 316 -12.72 -41.01 -32.07
C THR A 316 -12.01 -39.75 -31.56
N SER A 317 -12.75 -38.84 -30.94
CA SER A 317 -12.23 -37.59 -30.37
C SER A 317 -11.28 -37.85 -29.19
N MET A 318 -11.60 -38.81 -28.32
CA MET A 318 -10.74 -39.21 -27.20
C MET A 318 -9.45 -39.86 -27.68
N VAL A 319 -9.53 -40.83 -28.59
CA VAL A 319 -8.35 -41.50 -29.17
C VAL A 319 -7.45 -40.49 -29.88
N ARG A 320 -8.02 -39.61 -30.73
CA ARG A 320 -7.26 -38.57 -31.43
C ARG A 320 -6.54 -37.62 -30.48
N ARG A 321 -7.15 -37.29 -29.34
CA ARG A 321 -6.62 -36.30 -28.39
C ARG A 321 -5.61 -36.89 -27.40
N ARG A 322 -5.75 -38.16 -27.03
CA ARG A 322 -5.04 -38.76 -25.89
C ARG A 322 -4.18 -39.98 -26.26
N GLY A 323 -4.36 -40.55 -27.45
CA GLY A 323 -3.78 -41.86 -27.81
C GLY A 323 -4.74 -43.02 -27.57
N LEU A 324 -4.38 -44.21 -28.06
CA LEU A 324 -5.10 -45.45 -27.77
C LEU A 324 -4.84 -45.88 -26.32
N PRO A 325 -5.82 -46.50 -25.63
CA PRO A 325 -5.57 -47.14 -24.34
C PRO A 325 -4.39 -48.12 -24.40
N GLY A 326 -3.47 -48.01 -23.45
CA GLY A 326 -2.23 -48.79 -23.42
C GLY A 326 -1.08 -48.24 -24.28
N SER A 327 -1.26 -47.13 -25.01
CA SER A 327 -0.19 -46.51 -25.77
C SER A 327 0.81 -45.75 -24.88
N ALA A 328 2.04 -45.55 -25.39
CA ALA A 328 3.06 -44.79 -24.69
C ALA A 328 2.63 -43.33 -24.47
N GLU A 329 1.92 -42.73 -25.43
CA GLU A 329 1.42 -41.36 -25.36
C GLU A 329 0.40 -41.18 -24.24
N LEU A 330 -0.58 -42.10 -24.11
CA LEU A 330 -1.57 -42.03 -23.04
C LEU A 330 -0.92 -42.27 -21.66
N THR A 331 0.03 -43.21 -21.59
CA THR A 331 0.77 -43.51 -20.36
C THR A 331 1.56 -42.29 -19.89
N ALA A 332 2.28 -41.62 -20.79
CA ALA A 332 3.01 -40.39 -20.49
C ALA A 332 2.06 -39.28 -20.02
N LEU A 333 0.95 -39.05 -20.75
CA LEU A 333 -0.07 -38.05 -20.38
C LEU A 333 -0.65 -38.32 -18.98
N ARG A 334 -0.94 -39.58 -18.63
CA ARG A 334 -1.46 -39.93 -17.30
C ARG A 334 -0.42 -39.82 -16.21
N GLY A 335 0.85 -40.12 -16.51
CA GLY A 335 1.97 -39.85 -15.61
C GLY A 335 2.06 -38.37 -15.25
N GLU A 336 2.04 -37.47 -16.25
CA GLU A 336 2.09 -36.03 -16.04
C GLU A 336 0.90 -35.51 -15.21
N GLN A 337 -0.31 -35.98 -15.52
CA GLN A 337 -1.52 -35.55 -14.83
C GLN A 337 -1.65 -36.12 -13.42
N ALA A 338 -1.21 -37.34 -13.19
CA ALA A 338 -1.12 -37.92 -11.85
C ALA A 338 -0.11 -37.13 -11.00
N ALA A 339 1.05 -36.78 -11.56
CA ALA A 339 2.01 -35.92 -10.91
C ALA A 339 1.42 -34.54 -10.58
N GLN A 340 0.67 -33.94 -11.50
CA GLN A 340 -0.03 -32.67 -11.26
C GLN A 340 -1.11 -32.79 -10.16
N ALA A 341 -1.88 -33.88 -10.16
CA ALA A 341 -2.93 -34.11 -9.16
C ALA A 341 -2.36 -34.38 -7.76
N ALA A 342 -1.18 -35.01 -7.68
CA ALA A 342 -0.48 -35.31 -6.44
C ALA A 342 0.12 -34.08 -5.75
N LEU A 343 0.24 -32.94 -6.44
CA LEU A 343 0.73 -31.70 -5.84
C LEU A 343 -0.19 -31.26 -4.69
N PRO A 344 0.35 -30.90 -3.52
CA PRO A 344 -0.45 -30.46 -2.38
C PRO A 344 -1.15 -29.13 -2.68
N SER A 345 -2.32 -28.91 -2.07
CA SER A 345 -3.03 -27.64 -2.22
C SER A 345 -2.26 -26.52 -1.50
N HIS A 346 -2.31 -25.30 -2.04
CA HIS A 346 -1.73 -24.14 -1.36
C HIS A 346 -2.37 -23.89 0.02
N HIS A 347 -3.62 -24.30 0.21
CA HIS A 347 -4.28 -24.26 1.51
C HIS A 347 -3.60 -25.22 2.50
N ALA A 348 -3.35 -26.47 2.12
CA ALA A 348 -2.68 -27.44 2.97
C ALA A 348 -1.25 -27.01 3.33
N LEU A 349 -0.49 -26.49 2.36
CA LEU A 349 0.83 -25.90 2.62
C LEU A 349 0.76 -24.67 3.54
N ALA A 350 -0.30 -23.85 3.42
CA ALA A 350 -0.50 -22.73 4.34
C ALA A 350 -0.79 -23.19 5.78
N GLN A 351 -1.54 -24.28 5.97
CA GLN A 351 -1.77 -24.87 7.30
C GLN A 351 -0.48 -25.40 7.93
N LEU A 352 0.40 -26.02 7.14
CA LEU A 352 1.73 -26.43 7.62
C LEU A 352 2.54 -25.21 8.09
N VAL A 353 2.60 -24.15 7.28
CA VAL A 353 3.33 -22.92 7.64
C VAL A 353 2.71 -22.24 8.86
N LEU A 354 1.38 -22.26 9.02
CA LEU A 354 0.71 -21.77 10.23
C LEU A 354 1.16 -22.52 11.49
N ARG A 355 1.31 -23.84 11.40
CA ARG A 355 1.85 -24.66 12.51
C ARG A 355 3.30 -24.27 12.82
N ARG A 356 4.12 -23.98 11.82
CA ARG A 356 5.51 -23.48 12.02
C ARG A 356 5.52 -22.12 12.73
N LEU A 357 4.55 -21.25 12.45
CA LEU A 357 4.44 -19.92 13.07
C LEU A 357 3.88 -19.93 14.50
N SER A 358 3.11 -20.95 14.90
CA SER A 358 2.39 -20.93 16.18
C SER A 358 3.30 -20.95 17.41
N GLY A 359 4.53 -21.45 17.27
CA GLY A 359 5.54 -21.46 18.34
C GLY A 359 6.33 -20.14 18.50
N LEU A 360 6.12 -19.17 17.60
CA LEU A 360 6.81 -17.88 17.64
C LEU A 360 6.01 -16.82 18.40
N ASP A 361 6.70 -15.74 18.79
CA ASP A 361 6.02 -14.56 19.35
C ASP A 361 5.10 -13.93 18.28
N GLN A 362 3.79 -14.01 18.53
CA GLN A 362 2.74 -13.56 17.62
C GLN A 362 2.76 -12.04 17.41
N GLN A 363 3.33 -11.27 18.33
CA GLN A 363 3.32 -9.80 18.30
C GLN A 363 4.66 -9.19 17.85
N ALA A 364 5.62 -10.02 17.44
CA ALA A 364 6.90 -9.62 16.88
C ALA A 364 7.00 -10.03 15.41
N GLY A 365 8.06 -9.57 14.73
CA GLY A 365 8.49 -10.15 13.45
C GLY A 365 9.38 -11.38 13.66
N VAL A 366 9.68 -12.09 12.57
CA VAL A 366 10.55 -13.27 12.55
C VAL A 366 12.00 -12.89 12.33
N ALA A 367 12.92 -13.48 13.08
CA ALA A 367 14.36 -13.28 12.87
C ALA A 367 14.86 -13.98 11.60
N GLU A 368 14.37 -15.19 11.35
CA GLU A 368 14.74 -16.00 10.19
C GLU A 368 13.51 -16.56 9.48
N VAL A 369 13.43 -16.32 8.16
CA VAL A 369 12.32 -16.80 7.33
C VAL A 369 12.58 -18.21 6.78
N ALA A 370 13.85 -18.55 6.50
CA ALA A 370 14.20 -19.76 5.76
C ALA A 370 13.64 -21.06 6.39
N PRO A 371 13.73 -21.28 7.72
CA PRO A 371 13.15 -22.48 8.35
C PRO A 371 11.62 -22.56 8.20
N LEU A 372 10.95 -21.41 8.22
CA LEU A 372 9.49 -21.32 8.20
C LEU A 372 8.91 -21.63 6.82
N VAL A 373 9.69 -21.40 5.77
CA VAL A 373 9.26 -21.58 4.36
C VAL A 373 10.06 -22.66 3.64
N ALA A 374 10.85 -23.45 4.36
CA ALA A 374 11.55 -24.62 3.85
C ALA A 374 10.55 -25.63 3.24
N ALA A 375 11.03 -26.46 2.32
CA ALA A 375 10.25 -27.57 1.79
C ALA A 375 9.73 -28.48 2.92
N VAL A 376 8.67 -29.25 2.64
CA VAL A 376 8.09 -30.19 3.61
C VAL A 376 9.15 -31.22 4.03
N GLY A 377 9.45 -31.31 5.31
CA GLY A 377 10.39 -32.30 5.86
C GLY A 377 9.79 -33.70 5.96
N GLU A 378 10.63 -34.71 6.16
CA GLU A 378 10.21 -36.12 6.28
C GLU A 378 9.27 -36.37 7.48
N GLU A 379 9.50 -35.68 8.60
CA GLU A 379 8.64 -35.77 9.77
C GLU A 379 7.28 -35.11 9.54
N GLU A 380 7.28 -33.89 8.98
CA GLU A 380 6.06 -33.18 8.62
C GLU A 380 5.22 -33.95 7.59
N ALA A 381 5.89 -34.63 6.65
CA ALA A 381 5.22 -35.49 5.68
C ALA A 381 4.48 -36.65 6.37
N ARG A 382 5.11 -37.31 7.34
CA ARG A 382 4.47 -38.37 8.15
C ARG A 382 3.29 -37.86 8.97
N GLU A 383 3.39 -36.66 9.53
CA GLU A 383 2.34 -36.09 10.38
C GLU A 383 1.14 -35.51 9.61
N THR A 384 1.38 -34.93 8.43
CA THR A 384 0.38 -34.15 7.70
C THR A 384 -0.13 -34.83 6.44
N GLY A 385 0.55 -35.89 5.98
CA GLY A 385 0.27 -36.55 4.70
C GLY A 385 0.69 -35.74 3.47
N LEU A 386 1.42 -34.64 3.66
CA LEU A 386 1.98 -33.83 2.57
C LEU A 386 3.21 -34.53 1.96
N PRO A 387 3.46 -34.43 0.65
CA PRO A 387 4.64 -35.02 0.04
C PRO A 387 5.94 -34.39 0.58
N ALA A 388 6.88 -35.21 1.03
CA ALA A 388 8.22 -34.75 1.42
C ALA A 388 8.90 -34.04 0.24
N GLY A 389 9.62 -32.95 0.53
CA GLY A 389 10.26 -32.11 -0.48
C GLY A 389 9.31 -31.14 -1.21
N ALA A 390 8.00 -31.14 -0.91
CA ALA A 390 7.08 -30.18 -1.54
C ALA A 390 7.47 -28.73 -1.20
N VAL A 391 7.65 -27.91 -2.23
CA VAL A 391 8.10 -26.51 -2.10
C VAL A 391 6.94 -25.61 -1.70
N ILE A 392 7.20 -24.69 -0.77
CA ILE A 392 6.23 -23.67 -0.36
C ILE A 392 6.06 -22.62 -1.47
N PRO A 393 4.85 -22.45 -2.05
CA PRO A 393 4.64 -21.53 -3.17
C PRO A 393 4.76 -20.07 -2.71
N ALA A 394 5.14 -19.19 -3.64
CA ALA A 394 5.34 -17.77 -3.36
C ALA A 394 4.14 -17.08 -2.68
N GLY A 395 2.90 -17.51 -3.00
CA GLY A 395 1.70 -16.98 -2.35
C GLY A 395 1.60 -17.28 -0.85
N VAL A 396 2.14 -18.41 -0.40
CA VAL A 396 2.22 -18.81 1.01
C VAL A 396 3.48 -18.26 1.67
N ARG A 397 4.58 -18.17 0.91
CA ARG A 397 5.87 -17.64 1.38
C ARG A 397 5.83 -16.14 1.69
N ARG A 398 5.24 -15.33 0.80
CA ARG A 398 5.23 -13.85 0.88
C ARG A 398 4.69 -13.29 2.20
N PRO A 399 3.57 -13.79 2.78
CA PRO A 399 3.12 -13.36 4.10
C PRO A 399 4.16 -13.55 5.20
N VAL A 400 4.94 -14.64 5.17
CA VAL A 400 6.00 -14.93 6.15
C VAL A 400 7.22 -14.06 5.90
N GLU A 401 7.63 -13.88 4.64
CA GLU A 401 8.71 -12.95 4.25
C GLU A 401 8.41 -11.52 4.72
N ALA A 402 7.15 -11.10 4.66
CA ALA A 402 6.73 -9.79 5.13
C ALA A 402 6.81 -9.61 6.65
N ALA A 403 6.94 -10.70 7.42
CA ALA A 403 7.14 -10.66 8.86
C ALA A 403 8.61 -10.56 9.27
N LEU A 404 9.57 -10.56 8.33
CA LEU A 404 10.99 -10.48 8.64
C LEU A 404 11.32 -9.20 9.45
N SER A 405 11.98 -9.38 10.59
CA SER A 405 12.61 -8.30 11.36
C SER A 405 14.04 -8.12 10.88
N ALA A 406 14.36 -6.96 10.32
CA ALA A 406 15.72 -6.65 9.84
C ALA A 406 15.94 -5.11 9.79
N PRO A 407 17.19 -4.66 9.56
CA PRO A 407 17.44 -3.27 9.20
C PRO A 407 16.63 -2.85 7.96
N LEU A 408 16.21 -1.59 7.93
CA LEU A 408 15.29 -1.09 6.89
C LEU A 408 15.85 -1.22 5.47
N SER A 409 17.17 -1.03 5.28
CA SER A 409 17.85 -1.25 3.99
C SER A 409 17.71 -2.70 3.52
N THR A 410 17.90 -3.67 4.42
CA THR A 410 17.73 -5.10 4.12
C THR A 410 16.30 -5.44 3.71
N LEU A 411 15.29 -4.83 4.35
CA LEU A 411 13.89 -5.04 3.97
C LEU A 411 13.56 -4.46 2.58
N VAL A 412 14.16 -3.33 2.22
CA VAL A 412 14.05 -2.75 0.87
C VAL A 412 14.73 -3.66 -0.16
N GLU A 413 15.97 -4.09 0.08
CA GLU A 413 16.72 -4.98 -0.80
C GLU A 413 16.00 -6.32 -1.05
N ARG A 414 15.35 -6.87 -0.02
CA ARG A 414 14.55 -8.10 -0.12
C ARG A 414 13.15 -7.90 -0.71
N GLY A 415 12.77 -6.67 -1.07
CA GLY A 415 11.45 -6.34 -1.62
C GLY A 415 10.29 -6.46 -0.63
N VAL A 416 10.57 -6.52 0.68
CA VAL A 416 9.56 -6.51 1.75
C VAL A 416 8.91 -5.12 1.89
N VAL A 417 9.67 -4.07 1.59
CA VAL A 417 9.22 -2.68 1.45
C VAL A 417 9.16 -2.33 -0.04
N PRO A 418 8.02 -2.57 -0.72
CA PRO A 418 7.92 -2.44 -2.18
C PRO A 418 7.66 -1.01 -2.66
N SER A 419 7.36 -0.06 -1.77
CA SER A 419 7.06 1.32 -2.15
C SER A 419 7.46 2.32 -1.06
N ALA A 420 7.53 3.60 -1.44
CA ALA A 420 7.82 4.70 -0.52
C ALA A 420 6.72 4.89 0.54
N GLU A 421 5.47 4.51 0.23
CA GLU A 421 4.35 4.54 1.20
C GLU A 421 4.56 3.49 2.29
N VAL A 422 4.96 2.27 1.91
CA VAL A 422 5.29 1.22 2.89
C VAL A 422 6.53 1.62 3.70
N LEU A 423 7.51 2.28 3.08
CA LEU A 423 8.65 2.85 3.80
C LEU A 423 8.16 3.84 4.87
N ALA A 424 7.23 4.73 4.51
CA ALA A 424 6.66 5.73 5.40
C ALA A 424 5.87 5.14 6.58
N GLU A 425 5.34 3.91 6.46
CA GLU A 425 4.68 3.20 7.56
C GLU A 425 5.68 2.70 8.62
N LEU A 426 6.94 2.42 8.23
CA LEU A 426 7.96 1.85 9.12
C LEU A 426 8.88 2.90 9.74
N VAL A 427 9.13 4.00 9.02
CA VAL A 427 10.02 5.09 9.46
C VAL A 427 9.70 5.66 10.85
N PRO A 428 8.42 5.82 11.26
CA PRO A 428 8.10 6.34 12.60
C PRO A 428 8.73 5.55 13.75
N GLN A 429 8.98 4.25 13.58
CA GLN A 429 9.63 3.42 14.60
C GLN A 429 11.09 3.85 14.84
N LEU A 430 11.81 4.14 13.76
CA LEU A 430 13.21 4.59 13.81
C LEU A 430 13.33 6.04 14.28
N VAL A 431 12.44 6.91 13.80
CA VAL A 431 12.39 8.32 14.20
C VAL A 431 12.03 8.43 15.68
N ALA A 432 11.10 7.63 16.19
CA ALA A 432 10.79 7.58 17.61
C ALA A 432 12.04 7.27 18.46
N ALA A 433 12.80 6.24 18.10
CA ALA A 433 14.00 5.86 18.85
C ALA A 433 15.11 6.90 18.78
N THR A 434 15.26 7.57 17.65
CA THR A 434 16.27 8.62 17.40
C THR A 434 15.91 9.90 18.16
N THR A 435 14.69 10.38 18.01
CA THR A 435 14.19 11.61 18.64
C THR A 435 14.14 11.49 20.17
N ALA A 436 13.90 10.29 20.68
CA ALA A 436 13.88 10.03 22.12
C ALA A 436 15.27 10.11 22.76
N GLN A 437 16.37 9.97 22.01
CA GLN A 437 17.73 10.10 22.56
C GLN A 437 18.00 11.48 23.19
N ALA A 438 17.18 12.49 22.85
CA ALA A 438 17.22 13.79 23.51
C ALA A 438 16.87 13.72 25.00
N TYR A 439 16.24 12.65 25.50
CA TYR A 439 15.89 12.50 26.91
C TYR A 439 16.95 11.68 27.65
N PRO A 440 17.71 12.26 28.60
CA PRO A 440 18.74 11.53 29.35
C PRO A 440 18.14 10.40 30.19
N ASP A 441 17.00 10.63 30.84
CA ASP A 441 16.30 9.64 31.64
C ASP A 441 15.77 8.46 30.79
N PRO A 442 16.15 7.20 31.10
CA PRO A 442 15.75 6.03 30.30
C PRO A 442 14.23 5.78 30.27
N ALA A 443 13.52 6.05 31.36
CA ALA A 443 12.08 5.83 31.44
C ALA A 443 11.33 6.86 30.57
N LEU A 444 11.73 8.13 30.65
CA LEU A 444 11.18 9.20 29.81
C LEU A 444 11.54 9.00 28.34
N ARG A 445 12.75 8.53 28.03
CA ARG A 445 13.16 8.15 26.68
C ARG A 445 12.26 7.07 26.09
N THR A 446 11.97 6.02 26.87
CA THR A 446 11.07 4.94 26.47
C THR A 446 9.65 5.45 26.23
N LEU A 447 9.15 6.31 27.13
CA LEU A 447 7.83 6.94 27.02
C LEU A 447 7.73 7.85 25.80
N ALA A 448 8.73 8.69 25.55
CA ALA A 448 8.80 9.57 24.40
C ALA A 448 8.79 8.80 23.07
N ALA A 449 9.52 7.67 23.00
CA ALA A 449 9.52 6.80 21.84
C ALA A 449 8.17 6.09 21.62
N ALA A 450 7.52 5.63 22.69
CA ALA A 450 6.16 5.06 22.60
C ALA A 450 5.14 6.10 22.13
N HIS A 451 5.20 7.30 22.71
CA HIS A 451 4.35 8.43 22.34
C HIS A 451 4.54 8.85 20.87
N HIS A 452 5.78 9.00 20.38
CA HIS A 452 6.04 9.39 18.99
C HIS A 452 5.40 8.40 18.00
N ARG A 453 5.53 7.09 18.25
CA ARG A 453 4.91 6.05 17.41
C ARG A 453 3.39 6.18 17.39
N ALA A 454 2.77 6.33 18.56
CA ALA A 454 1.33 6.53 18.66
C ALA A 454 0.87 7.80 17.92
N PHE A 455 1.63 8.89 18.05
CA PHE A 455 1.34 10.17 17.42
C PHE A 455 1.42 10.11 15.90
N ALA A 456 2.47 9.46 15.37
CA ALA A 456 2.70 9.28 13.94
C ALA A 456 1.67 8.35 13.29
N GLY A 457 1.15 7.38 14.04
CA GLY A 457 0.08 6.46 13.59
C GLY A 457 -1.30 7.10 13.41
N ARG A 458 -1.48 8.36 13.83
CA ARG A 458 -2.77 9.05 13.73
C ARG A 458 -3.11 9.41 12.29
N ARG A 459 -4.39 9.31 11.99
CA ARG A 459 -4.92 9.73 10.70
C ARG A 459 -4.95 11.26 10.60
N SER A 460 -4.54 11.75 9.44
CA SER A 460 -4.58 13.18 9.15
C SER A 460 -6.01 13.66 8.93
N LEU A 461 -6.37 14.76 9.60
CA LEU A 461 -7.58 15.55 9.35
C LEU A 461 -7.56 16.27 8.00
N LEU A 462 -8.75 16.43 7.41
CA LEU A 462 -9.02 17.38 6.34
C LEU A 462 -9.00 18.78 6.95
N LEU A 463 -8.06 19.61 6.50
CA LEU A 463 -7.88 20.98 6.96
C LEU A 463 -8.02 21.94 5.78
N LEU A 464 -8.79 23.01 6.01
CA LEU A 464 -8.99 24.09 5.07
C LEU A 464 -8.37 25.38 5.63
N ASN A 465 -8.34 26.46 4.85
CA ASN A 465 -7.88 27.78 5.27
C ASN A 465 -6.44 27.82 5.83
N LEU A 466 -5.57 26.95 5.31
CA LEU A 466 -4.18 26.77 5.77
C LEU A 466 -4.06 26.45 7.26
N GLN A 467 -5.11 25.88 7.86
CA GLN A 467 -5.03 25.38 9.22
C GLN A 467 -4.00 24.25 9.30
N ARG A 468 -3.39 24.10 10.49
CA ARG A 468 -2.37 23.09 10.75
C ARG A 468 -2.89 22.11 11.78
N GLN A 469 -2.58 20.83 11.62
CA GLN A 469 -2.87 19.83 12.65
C GLN A 469 -2.08 20.13 13.90
N VAL A 470 -2.57 19.61 15.03
CA VAL A 470 -1.81 19.62 16.27
C VAL A 470 -0.47 18.92 16.07
N ARG A 471 0.60 19.56 16.52
CA ARG A 471 1.96 19.02 16.52
C ARG A 471 2.22 18.29 17.84
N ALA A 472 3.25 17.45 17.85
CA ALA A 472 3.55 16.63 19.03
C ALA A 472 3.92 17.50 20.23
N GLU A 473 4.64 18.59 19.97
CA GLU A 473 5.11 19.53 20.97
C GLU A 473 3.98 20.38 21.58
N GLU A 474 2.79 20.37 20.96
CA GLU A 474 1.61 21.08 21.45
C GLU A 474 0.75 20.23 22.40
N LEU A 475 1.08 18.95 22.57
CA LEU A 475 0.34 18.07 23.47
C LEU A 475 0.68 18.37 24.94
N PRO A 476 -0.30 18.40 25.86
CA PRO A 476 -0.10 18.80 27.25
C PRO A 476 1.06 18.07 27.94
N TRP A 477 1.10 16.74 27.83
CA TRP A 477 2.12 15.91 28.46
C TRP A 477 3.50 16.04 27.78
N VAL A 478 3.57 16.28 26.47
CA VAL A 478 4.86 16.52 25.79
C VAL A 478 5.43 17.88 26.17
N ARG A 479 4.58 18.90 26.22
CA ARG A 479 4.95 20.26 26.67
C ARG A 479 5.46 20.23 28.11
N ALA A 480 4.82 19.47 28.99
CA ALA A 480 5.21 19.36 30.40
C ALA A 480 6.63 18.82 30.61
N VAL A 481 7.13 17.97 29.69
CA VAL A 481 8.50 17.40 29.75
C VAL A 481 9.46 18.04 28.75
N ALA A 482 9.07 19.13 28.08
CA ALA A 482 9.89 19.73 27.02
C ALA A 482 11.26 20.22 27.53
N GLY A 483 11.32 20.71 28.79
CA GLY A 483 12.55 21.17 29.44
C GLY A 483 13.55 20.06 29.79
N GLN A 484 13.16 18.78 29.65
CA GLN A 484 14.00 17.62 30.00
C GLN A 484 14.85 17.12 28.82
N ARG A 485 14.85 17.85 27.70
CA ARG A 485 15.60 17.51 26.49
C ARG A 485 17.01 18.09 26.55
N ALA A 486 18.00 17.30 26.14
CA ALA A 486 19.37 17.75 25.91
C ALA A 486 19.59 18.03 24.40
N ASP A 487 20.06 19.24 24.07
CA ASP A 487 20.06 19.73 22.69
C ASP A 487 21.28 19.31 21.85
N GLY A 488 22.46 19.12 22.46
CA GLY A 488 23.73 18.99 21.73
C GLY A 488 23.89 17.69 20.91
N GLU A 489 23.86 16.53 21.57
CA GLU A 489 24.13 15.24 20.91
C GLU A 489 22.94 14.74 20.06
N ALA A 490 21.71 15.06 20.47
CA ALA A 490 20.50 14.62 19.80
C ALA A 490 20.36 15.20 18.38
N GLY A 491 20.82 16.43 18.15
CA GLY A 491 20.81 17.07 16.83
C GLY A 491 21.70 16.34 15.82
N ALA A 492 22.91 15.95 16.22
CA ALA A 492 23.85 15.21 15.36
C ALA A 492 23.31 13.81 15.00
N VAL A 493 22.76 13.10 15.97
CA VAL A 493 22.12 11.79 15.75
C VAL A 493 20.93 11.91 14.79
N SER A 494 20.13 12.96 14.94
CA SER A 494 18.99 13.26 14.04
C SER A 494 19.44 13.60 12.62
N ALA A 495 20.55 14.33 12.45
CA ALA A 495 21.12 14.65 11.15
C ALA A 495 21.58 13.39 10.40
N VAL A 496 22.27 12.48 11.11
CA VAL A 496 22.72 11.19 10.54
C VAL A 496 21.52 10.32 10.16
N ALA A 497 20.51 10.21 11.03
CA ALA A 497 19.28 9.48 10.74
C ALA A 497 18.55 10.06 9.52
N LEU A 498 18.43 11.39 9.44
CA LEU A 498 17.79 12.09 8.33
C LEU A 498 18.51 11.83 7.01
N ARG A 499 19.84 11.89 7.00
CA ARG A 499 20.64 11.60 5.81
C ARG A 499 20.44 10.17 5.35
N ARG A 500 20.61 9.19 6.25
CA ARG A 500 20.44 7.75 5.93
C ARG A 500 19.04 7.45 5.39
N LEU A 501 18.00 8.00 6.00
CA LEU A 501 16.61 7.80 5.56
C LEU A 501 16.31 8.50 4.24
N GLY A 502 16.81 9.72 4.04
CA GLY A 502 16.68 10.47 2.79
C GLY A 502 17.38 9.77 1.63
N GLU A 503 18.62 9.29 1.85
CA GLU A 503 19.37 8.49 0.89
C GLU A 503 18.64 7.19 0.55
N LEU A 504 18.18 6.45 1.55
CA LEU A 504 17.45 5.20 1.34
C LEU A 504 16.17 5.44 0.52
N ALA A 505 15.40 6.48 0.85
CA ALA A 505 14.16 6.79 0.14
C ALA A 505 14.39 7.13 -1.34
N VAL A 506 15.35 8.00 -1.62
CA VAL A 506 15.69 8.41 -2.99
C VAL A 506 16.33 7.26 -3.77
N GLN A 507 17.19 6.46 -3.13
CA GLN A 507 17.85 5.33 -3.76
C GLN A 507 16.88 4.18 -4.05
N ALA A 508 15.96 3.87 -3.15
CA ALA A 508 15.02 2.76 -3.30
C ALA A 508 13.91 3.08 -4.30
N PHE A 509 13.43 4.34 -4.30
CA PHE A 509 12.25 4.75 -5.07
C PHE A 509 12.51 6.00 -5.93
N PRO A 510 13.52 6.01 -6.81
CA PRO A 510 13.94 7.21 -7.54
C PRO A 510 12.88 7.75 -8.53
N GLY A 511 11.88 6.95 -8.89
CA GLY A 511 10.77 7.39 -9.75
C GLY A 511 9.54 7.90 -8.99
N THR A 512 9.57 7.94 -7.65
CA THR A 512 8.37 8.17 -6.82
C THR A 512 8.57 9.39 -5.92
N ILE A 513 7.60 10.32 -5.91
CA ILE A 513 7.65 11.45 -4.98
C ILE A 513 7.60 10.96 -3.53
N LEU A 514 8.21 11.68 -2.60
CA LEU A 514 8.16 11.30 -1.19
C LEU A 514 6.73 11.46 -0.65
N PRO A 515 6.12 10.39 -0.09
CA PRO A 515 4.79 10.49 0.48
C PRO A 515 4.72 11.50 1.62
N ASN A 516 3.57 12.16 1.78
CA ASN A 516 3.39 13.17 2.84
C ASN A 516 3.67 12.63 4.26
N SER A 517 3.41 11.36 4.53
CA SER A 517 3.78 10.72 5.80
C SER A 517 5.30 10.67 6.00
N LEU A 518 6.06 10.30 4.97
CA LEU A 518 7.53 10.30 5.01
C LEU A 518 8.08 11.72 5.16
N VAL A 519 7.53 12.69 4.42
CA VAL A 519 7.92 14.10 4.51
C VAL A 519 7.75 14.64 5.95
N ARG A 520 6.69 14.23 6.66
CA ARG A 520 6.49 14.62 8.07
C ARG A 520 7.57 14.07 8.98
N GLU A 521 7.90 12.80 8.87
CA GLU A 521 8.95 12.16 9.68
C GLU A 521 10.33 12.77 9.40
N LEU A 522 10.69 12.96 8.13
CA LEU A 522 11.93 13.65 7.76
C LEU A 522 11.95 15.10 8.27
N SER A 523 10.80 15.78 8.28
CA SER A 523 10.68 17.14 8.83
C SER A 523 10.86 17.20 10.34
N VAL A 524 10.52 16.13 11.09
CA VAL A 524 10.81 16.05 12.53
C VAL A 524 12.32 16.02 12.75
N LEU A 525 13.03 15.13 12.05
CA LEU A 525 14.48 15.03 12.16
C LEU A 525 15.18 16.31 11.68
N ALA A 526 14.72 16.91 10.58
CA ALA A 526 15.29 18.16 10.06
C ALA A 526 15.18 19.33 11.03
N ARG A 527 14.07 19.41 11.80
CA ARG A 527 13.90 20.43 12.85
C ARG A 527 14.81 20.16 14.05
N GLN A 528 14.92 18.91 14.49
CA GLN A 528 15.79 18.55 15.61
C GLN A 528 17.27 18.73 15.29
N ALA A 529 17.66 18.53 14.03
CA ALA A 529 19.01 18.76 13.55
C ALA A 529 19.30 20.23 13.18
N ASP A 530 18.32 21.13 13.27
CA ASP A 530 18.39 22.55 12.89
C ASP A 530 19.04 22.83 11.52
N LEU A 531 18.76 21.98 10.53
CA LEU A 531 19.44 22.05 9.21
C LEU A 531 18.89 23.12 8.26
N GLY A 532 17.83 23.84 8.67
CA GLY A 532 17.13 24.78 7.79
C GLY A 532 16.64 24.12 6.49
N ALA A 533 16.17 22.87 6.56
CA ALA A 533 15.74 22.06 5.41
C ALA A 533 14.20 22.05 5.28
N PRO A 534 13.58 23.01 4.56
CA PRO A 534 12.13 23.06 4.38
C PRO A 534 11.65 21.95 3.43
N LEU A 535 10.99 20.92 3.98
CA LEU A 535 10.36 19.87 3.19
C LEU A 535 8.89 20.20 2.94
N VAL A 536 8.46 20.25 1.68
CA VAL A 536 7.10 20.57 1.23
C VAL A 536 6.27 19.31 0.96
N GLU A 537 4.97 19.38 1.26
CA GLU A 537 4.01 18.30 1.02
C GLU A 537 3.46 18.32 -0.41
N GLU A 538 3.04 17.15 -0.91
CA GLU A 538 2.17 17.05 -2.08
C GLU A 538 0.80 17.64 -1.71
N LEU A 539 0.37 18.66 -2.46
CA LEU A 539 -0.91 19.32 -2.27
C LEU A 539 -2.00 18.62 -3.09
N ALA A 540 -3.19 18.50 -2.52
CA ALA A 540 -4.35 17.93 -3.18
C ALA A 540 -5.09 19.02 -3.98
N ALA A 541 -5.27 18.80 -5.29
CA ALA A 541 -5.76 19.80 -6.22
C ALA A 541 -7.26 20.16 -6.04
N ASP A 542 -8.04 19.23 -5.50
CA ASP A 542 -9.46 19.36 -5.21
C ASP A 542 -9.75 20.30 -4.02
N ILE A 543 -8.80 20.43 -3.09
CA ILE A 543 -8.92 21.31 -1.91
C ILE A 543 -7.91 22.48 -1.93
N PHE A 544 -7.22 22.67 -3.05
CA PHE A 544 -6.21 23.72 -3.18
C PHE A 544 -6.85 25.10 -3.27
N MET A 545 -6.39 26.01 -2.40
CA MET A 545 -6.96 27.35 -2.24
C MET A 545 -6.21 28.45 -3.03
N GLY A 546 -5.38 28.08 -4.01
CA GLY A 546 -4.66 29.05 -4.84
C GLY A 546 -3.50 29.77 -4.15
N THR A 547 -3.04 29.32 -2.98
CA THR A 547 -1.97 29.97 -2.20
C THR A 547 -1.01 28.95 -1.61
N PHE A 548 0.21 29.42 -1.30
CA PHE A 548 1.29 28.61 -0.72
C PHE A 548 1.79 29.23 0.58
N THR A 549 2.29 28.39 1.48
CA THR A 549 3.01 28.86 2.68
C THR A 549 4.43 29.31 2.30
N PRO A 550 5.08 30.20 3.09
CA PRO A 550 6.45 30.65 2.83
C PRO A 550 7.49 29.52 2.69
N LYS A 551 7.19 28.35 3.27
CA LYS A 551 8.03 27.14 3.16
C LYS A 551 8.29 26.75 1.69
N PHE A 552 7.32 26.94 0.79
CA PHE A 552 7.48 26.60 -0.62
C PHE A 552 8.49 27.49 -1.33
N LEU A 553 8.46 28.81 -1.08
CA LEU A 553 9.45 29.73 -1.62
C LEU A 553 10.85 29.46 -1.06
N ALA A 554 10.95 29.12 0.23
CA ALA A 554 12.21 28.72 0.85
C ALA A 554 12.80 27.45 0.19
N ALA A 555 11.98 26.44 -0.09
CA ALA A 555 12.40 25.24 -0.81
C ALA A 555 12.79 25.54 -2.28
N ALA A 556 12.05 26.42 -2.95
CA ALA A 556 12.36 26.84 -4.32
C ALA A 556 13.68 27.63 -4.40
N ARG A 557 13.99 28.45 -3.38
CA ARG A 557 15.30 29.12 -3.26
C ARG A 557 16.43 28.11 -3.18
N ILE A 558 16.28 27.03 -2.42
CA ILE A 558 17.30 25.97 -2.31
C ILE A 558 17.47 25.25 -3.66
N ALA A 559 16.38 24.98 -4.38
CA ALA A 559 16.47 24.45 -5.75
C ALA A 559 17.22 25.41 -6.68
N ALA A 560 16.99 26.72 -6.56
CA ALA A 560 17.70 27.73 -7.33
C ALA A 560 19.20 27.84 -6.98
N GLU A 561 19.57 27.60 -5.73
CA GLU A 561 20.97 27.54 -5.27
C GLU A 561 21.70 26.33 -5.89
N LEU A 562 21.04 25.17 -5.94
CA LEU A 562 21.65 23.93 -6.46
C LEU A 562 21.65 23.85 -7.99
N LEU A 563 20.56 24.27 -8.64
CA LEU A 563 20.29 24.03 -10.06
C LEU A 563 20.39 25.29 -10.92
N GLY A 564 20.54 26.47 -10.33
CA GLY A 564 20.70 27.72 -11.07
C GLY A 564 22.03 27.79 -11.82
N GLY A 565 22.04 28.53 -12.93
CA GLY A 565 23.26 28.75 -13.73
C GLY A 565 23.34 27.86 -14.97
N GLY A 566 22.20 27.43 -15.50
CA GLY A 566 22.10 26.62 -16.71
C GLY A 566 22.20 25.13 -16.43
N SER A 567 21.56 24.61 -15.38
CA SER A 567 21.39 23.15 -15.27
C SER A 567 20.46 22.62 -16.38
N LEU A 568 20.51 21.30 -16.62
CA LEU A 568 19.55 20.66 -17.55
C LEU A 568 18.11 20.87 -17.08
N TYR A 569 17.85 20.77 -15.77
CA TYR A 569 16.54 20.98 -15.17
C TYR A 569 16.02 22.40 -15.35
N GLU A 570 16.87 23.42 -15.12
CA GLU A 570 16.53 24.83 -15.34
C GLU A 570 16.11 25.06 -16.80
N ARG A 571 16.89 24.55 -17.76
CA ARG A 571 16.58 24.68 -19.19
C ARG A 571 15.33 23.90 -19.59
N TYR A 572 15.19 22.65 -19.14
CA TYR A 572 14.10 21.77 -19.55
C TYR A 572 12.73 22.32 -19.16
N TYR A 573 12.60 22.85 -17.93
CA TYR A 573 11.37 23.45 -17.45
C TYR A 573 11.29 24.97 -17.69
N ALA A 574 12.25 25.56 -18.41
CA ALA A 574 12.34 27.00 -18.66
C ALA A 574 12.13 27.83 -17.38
N ILE A 575 12.94 27.56 -16.36
CA ILE A 575 12.87 28.24 -15.06
C ILE A 575 13.87 29.40 -15.07
N ASP A 576 13.46 30.57 -14.56
CA ASP A 576 14.39 31.64 -14.22
C ASP A 576 14.74 31.56 -12.74
N TYR A 577 15.80 30.82 -12.40
CA TYR A 577 16.22 30.67 -11.00
C TYR A 577 16.81 31.96 -10.41
N ARG A 578 17.22 32.93 -11.24
CA ARG A 578 17.62 34.25 -10.76
C ARG A 578 16.39 35.02 -10.25
N ALA A 579 15.28 35.01 -10.99
CA ALA A 579 14.03 35.60 -10.55
C ALA A 579 13.49 34.94 -9.26
N VAL A 580 13.57 33.62 -9.14
CA VAL A 580 13.17 32.89 -7.92
C VAL A 580 13.99 33.33 -6.70
N ARG A 581 15.32 33.46 -6.83
CA ARG A 581 16.17 33.94 -5.73
C ARG A 581 15.85 35.38 -5.34
N ASN A 582 15.68 36.27 -6.33
CA ASN A 582 15.32 37.66 -6.07
C ASN A 582 13.98 37.76 -5.35
N LEU A 583 12.97 36.98 -5.78
CA LEU A 583 11.67 36.91 -5.12
C LEU A 583 11.79 36.47 -3.65
N ALA A 584 12.60 35.44 -3.38
CA ALA A 584 12.83 34.97 -2.02
C ALA A 584 13.49 36.04 -1.12
N ILE A 585 14.41 36.84 -1.66
CA ILE A 585 15.03 37.96 -0.93
C ILE A 585 13.99 39.03 -0.61
N VAL A 586 13.19 39.43 -1.60
CA VAL A 586 12.16 40.47 -1.44
C VAL A 586 11.11 40.07 -0.41
N GLU A 587 10.50 38.88 -0.54
CA GLU A 587 9.46 38.45 0.42
C GLU A 587 10.01 38.25 1.84
N THR A 588 11.27 37.84 1.98
CA THR A 588 11.91 37.73 3.30
C THR A 588 12.09 39.11 3.93
N GLY A 589 12.54 40.10 3.15
CA GLY A 589 12.66 41.49 3.61
C GLY A 589 11.32 42.10 4.02
N GLU A 590 10.27 41.87 3.24
CA GLU A 590 8.91 42.31 3.58
C GLU A 590 8.30 41.60 4.78
N ALA A 591 8.69 40.34 5.04
CA ALA A 591 8.21 39.61 6.21
C ALA A 591 8.80 40.17 7.52
N LEU A 592 10.03 40.68 7.49
CA LEU A 592 10.71 41.26 8.65
C LEU A 592 10.12 42.62 9.07
N THR A 593 9.44 43.34 8.17
CA THR A 593 8.82 44.64 8.46
C THR A 593 7.40 44.54 9.01
N ARG A 594 6.79 43.34 9.01
CA ARG A 594 5.44 43.10 9.52
C ARG A 594 5.49 42.63 10.97
N SER A 595 4.60 43.15 11.84
CA SER A 595 4.52 42.70 13.24
C SER A 595 3.96 41.27 13.41
N TYR A 596 3.35 40.72 12.36
CA TYR A 596 2.87 39.35 12.30
C TYR A 596 3.48 38.65 11.08
N GLY A 597 4.12 37.49 11.29
CA GLY A 597 4.78 36.74 10.22
C GLY A 597 3.84 36.36 9.06
N ALA A 598 4.39 36.31 7.85
CA ALA A 598 3.62 36.02 6.64
C ALA A 598 2.99 34.62 6.68
N ARG A 599 1.64 34.53 6.63
CA ARG A 599 0.93 33.23 6.57
C ARG A 599 1.00 32.57 5.18
N THR A 600 1.28 33.36 4.15
CA THR A 600 1.31 32.97 2.73
C THR A 600 2.51 33.57 2.02
N SER A 601 2.80 33.08 0.81
CA SER A 601 3.79 33.61 -0.13
C SER A 601 3.07 34.04 -1.43
N PRO A 602 2.57 35.28 -1.51
CA PRO A 602 1.77 35.76 -2.63
C PRO A 602 2.54 35.82 -3.96
N GLY A 603 3.81 36.22 -3.92
CA GLY A 603 4.66 36.30 -5.12
C GLY A 603 5.00 34.92 -5.65
N PHE A 604 5.23 33.93 -4.77
CA PHE A 604 5.40 32.54 -5.22
C PHE A 604 4.12 31.96 -5.83
N ALA A 605 2.96 32.25 -5.24
CA ALA A 605 1.68 31.84 -5.82
C ALA A 605 1.47 32.45 -7.22
N LYS A 606 1.74 33.75 -7.37
CA LYS A 606 1.68 34.46 -8.65
C LYS A 606 2.61 33.82 -9.69
N LEU A 607 3.86 33.55 -9.32
CA LEU A 607 4.83 32.88 -10.22
C LEU A 607 4.33 31.51 -10.69
N CYS A 608 3.75 30.70 -9.80
CA CYS A 608 3.21 29.39 -10.17
C CYS A 608 2.02 29.51 -11.13
N VAL A 609 1.14 30.49 -10.92
CA VAL A 609 0.00 30.77 -11.81
C VAL A 609 0.48 31.22 -13.19
N GLU A 610 1.37 32.20 -13.27
CA GLU A 610 1.92 32.71 -14.54
C GLU A 610 2.57 31.59 -15.36
N ARG A 611 3.35 30.71 -14.70
CA ARG A 611 3.96 29.54 -15.34
C ARG A 611 2.92 28.51 -15.79
N ALA A 612 1.85 28.30 -15.02
CA ALA A 612 0.78 27.38 -15.39
C ALA A 612 -0.03 27.90 -16.60
N GLU A 613 -0.21 29.22 -16.71
CA GLU A 613 -0.93 29.86 -17.81
C GLU A 613 -0.10 29.92 -19.10
N ALA A 614 1.20 30.16 -19.02
CA ALA A 614 2.11 30.23 -20.16
C ALA A 614 2.12 28.95 -21.03
N GLY A 615 1.76 27.79 -20.45
CA GLY A 615 1.66 26.50 -21.16
C GLY A 615 0.32 26.20 -21.83
N SER A 616 -0.70 27.07 -21.74
CA SER A 616 -2.03 26.81 -22.32
C SER A 616 -2.27 27.57 -23.63
N ARG A 617 -2.50 26.85 -24.72
CA ARG A 617 -2.74 27.46 -26.05
C ARG A 617 -4.14 28.09 -26.21
N ARG A 618 -5.17 27.66 -25.46
CA ARG A 618 -6.55 28.22 -25.56
C ARG A 618 -7.37 28.02 -24.28
N SER A 619 -7.22 28.87 -23.26
CA SER A 619 -8.32 29.14 -22.31
C SER A 619 -7.95 30.27 -21.34
N ARG A 620 -8.58 31.44 -21.51
CA ARG A 620 -8.72 32.46 -20.45
C ARG A 620 -10.03 32.27 -19.64
N ARG A 621 -10.65 31.09 -19.71
CA ARG A 621 -11.92 30.81 -19.02
C ARG A 621 -11.78 29.58 -18.14
N GLY A 622 -11.69 29.82 -16.83
CA GLY A 622 -11.87 28.77 -15.83
C GLY A 622 -10.91 28.87 -14.65
N GLY A 623 -10.86 30.01 -13.95
CA GLY A 623 -10.41 29.99 -12.57
C GLY A 623 -11.34 29.07 -11.78
N GLY A 624 -10.81 27.98 -11.22
CA GLY A 624 -11.51 27.12 -10.27
C GLY A 624 -11.60 25.62 -10.60
N SER A 625 -11.14 25.11 -11.75
CA SER A 625 -11.21 23.66 -12.02
C SER A 625 -10.10 22.89 -11.28
N VAL A 626 -10.37 21.64 -10.87
CA VAL A 626 -9.36 20.76 -10.23
C VAL A 626 -8.12 20.60 -11.12
N ALA A 627 -8.32 20.53 -12.43
CA ALA A 627 -7.24 20.46 -13.40
C ALA A 627 -6.38 21.74 -13.42
N ALA A 628 -6.99 22.92 -13.35
CA ALA A 628 -6.27 24.19 -13.27
C ALA A 628 -5.47 24.30 -11.97
N ASN A 629 -6.06 23.93 -10.83
CA ASN A 629 -5.36 23.84 -9.55
C ASN A 629 -4.17 22.88 -9.63
N GLY A 630 -4.37 21.72 -10.25
CA GLY A 630 -3.32 20.72 -10.47
C GLY A 630 -2.15 21.26 -11.28
N LYS A 631 -2.38 22.06 -12.33
CA LYS A 631 -1.31 22.74 -13.08
C LYS A 631 -0.51 23.72 -12.22
N VAL A 632 -1.17 24.50 -11.36
CA VAL A 632 -0.48 25.45 -10.45
C VAL A 632 0.35 24.70 -9.41
N ILE A 633 -0.20 23.63 -8.82
CA ILE A 633 0.54 22.74 -7.90
C ILE A 633 1.73 22.11 -8.61
N GLU A 634 1.56 21.67 -9.86
CA GLU A 634 2.63 21.09 -10.65
C GLU A 634 3.80 22.06 -10.84
N GLN A 635 3.54 23.33 -11.09
CA GLN A 635 4.59 24.35 -11.17
C GLN A 635 5.31 24.53 -9.84
N ALA A 636 4.60 24.50 -8.70
CA ALA A 636 5.25 24.51 -7.40
C ALA A 636 6.12 23.27 -7.17
N GLN A 637 5.69 22.08 -7.59
CA GLN A 637 6.50 20.86 -7.54
C GLN A 637 7.76 20.97 -8.39
N ILE A 638 7.65 21.56 -9.60
CA ILE A 638 8.79 21.80 -10.49
C ILE A 638 9.79 22.77 -9.85
N LEU A 639 9.33 23.93 -9.38
CA LEU A 639 10.18 24.98 -8.81
C LEU A 639 10.88 24.55 -7.51
N THR A 640 10.24 23.68 -6.74
CA THR A 640 10.79 23.16 -5.47
C THR A 640 11.56 21.85 -5.65
N THR A 641 11.59 21.29 -6.87
CA THR A 641 12.05 19.90 -7.16
C THR A 641 11.39 18.84 -6.29
N HIS A 642 10.25 19.19 -5.69
CA HIS A 642 9.53 18.45 -4.67
C HIS A 642 10.46 17.75 -3.65
N ASN A 643 11.28 18.57 -2.97
CA ASN A 643 12.24 18.21 -1.90
C ASN A 643 13.60 17.64 -2.33
N LEU A 644 13.79 17.20 -3.58
CA LEU A 644 15.06 16.59 -3.98
C LEU A 644 16.26 17.53 -3.78
N ALA A 645 16.16 18.80 -4.21
CA ALA A 645 17.21 19.78 -3.99
C ALA A 645 17.42 20.10 -2.50
N THR A 646 16.36 20.06 -1.68
CA THR A 646 16.50 20.28 -0.23
C THR A 646 17.25 19.13 0.43
N LEU A 647 16.97 17.88 0.05
CA LEU A 647 17.70 16.72 0.54
C LEU A 647 19.16 16.75 0.10
N VAL A 648 19.44 17.10 -1.15
CA VAL A 648 20.83 17.18 -1.63
C VAL A 648 21.59 18.32 -0.95
N GLN A 649 21.05 19.54 -0.98
CA GLN A 649 21.78 20.74 -0.57
C GLN A 649 21.82 20.94 0.94
N ARG A 650 20.76 20.59 1.69
CA ARG A 650 20.66 20.84 3.14
C ARG A 650 20.90 19.60 3.98
N VAL A 651 20.41 18.44 3.54
CA VAL A 651 20.62 17.17 4.27
C VAL A 651 21.95 16.51 3.87
N GLY A 652 22.43 16.76 2.64
CA GLY A 652 23.68 16.21 2.13
C GLY A 652 23.55 14.74 1.78
N ILE A 653 22.46 14.33 1.12
CA ILE A 653 22.31 12.95 0.65
C ILE A 653 23.25 12.65 -0.51
N GLU A 654 23.92 11.50 -0.47
CA GLU A 654 24.80 11.03 -1.55
C GLU A 654 24.50 9.55 -1.85
N PRO A 655 23.57 9.25 -2.78
CA PRO A 655 23.17 7.88 -3.08
C PRO A 655 24.34 7.05 -3.61
N ALA A 656 24.60 5.89 -2.98
CA ALA A 656 25.78 5.06 -3.28
C ALA A 656 25.83 4.56 -4.73
N ALA A 657 24.67 4.38 -5.38
CA ALA A 657 24.59 3.97 -6.78
C ALA A 657 24.97 5.09 -7.78
N GLY A 658 25.03 6.34 -7.32
CA GLY A 658 25.29 7.53 -8.13
C GLY A 658 24.07 8.05 -8.89
N TRP A 659 24.09 9.34 -9.22
CA TRP A 659 23.04 10.02 -9.99
C TRP A 659 22.73 9.41 -11.36
N PRO A 660 23.72 8.93 -12.16
CA PRO A 660 23.45 8.30 -13.45
C PRO A 660 22.58 7.05 -13.32
N ASP A 661 22.80 6.24 -12.28
CA ASP A 661 22.03 5.03 -12.05
C ASP A 661 20.59 5.34 -11.61
N LEU A 662 20.41 6.32 -10.73
CA LEU A 662 19.08 6.79 -10.34
C LEU A 662 18.30 7.31 -11.54
N ALA A 663 18.92 8.12 -12.41
CA ALA A 663 18.32 8.58 -13.65
C ALA A 663 17.80 7.40 -14.51
N ARG A 664 18.61 6.36 -14.74
CA ARG A 664 18.15 5.17 -15.48
C ARG A 664 16.96 4.48 -14.81
N ARG A 665 16.98 4.32 -13.48
CA ARG A 665 15.88 3.68 -12.74
C ARG A 665 14.59 4.52 -12.73
N CYS A 666 14.70 5.86 -12.76
CA CYS A 666 13.55 6.72 -13.04
C CYS A 666 12.96 6.41 -14.41
N PHE A 667 13.80 6.27 -15.44
CA PHE A 667 13.34 5.99 -16.80
C PHE A 667 12.68 4.61 -16.93
N VAL A 668 13.21 3.57 -16.25
CA VAL A 668 12.52 2.26 -16.13
C VAL A 668 11.12 2.44 -15.54
N THR A 669 10.98 3.30 -14.52
CA THR A 669 9.68 3.62 -13.90
C THR A 669 8.75 4.35 -14.88
N VAL A 670 9.27 5.32 -15.65
CA VAL A 670 8.55 6.03 -16.71
C VAL A 670 8.00 5.05 -17.75
N CYS A 671 8.83 4.12 -18.25
CA CYS A 671 8.41 3.12 -19.23
C CYS A 671 7.32 2.20 -18.69
N ARG A 672 7.51 1.65 -17.48
CA ARG A 672 6.53 0.77 -16.81
C ARG A 672 5.17 1.45 -16.62
N LEU A 673 5.18 2.70 -16.13
CA LEU A 673 3.95 3.46 -15.91
C LEU A 673 3.28 3.84 -17.24
N THR A 674 4.06 4.20 -18.27
CA THR A 674 3.54 4.50 -19.60
C THR A 674 2.89 3.27 -20.25
N GLY A 675 3.45 2.07 -20.08
CA GLY A 675 2.79 0.83 -20.51
C GLY A 675 1.45 0.60 -19.83
N SER A 676 1.29 1.06 -18.59
CA SER A 676 0.03 0.97 -17.82
C SER A 676 -1.02 2.02 -18.23
N VAL A 677 -0.68 2.96 -19.12
CA VAL A 677 -1.64 3.91 -19.71
C VAL A 677 -2.46 3.25 -20.81
N HIS A 678 -1.88 2.30 -21.55
CA HIS A 678 -2.55 1.63 -22.66
C HIS A 678 -3.74 0.78 -22.17
N GLY A 679 -4.90 0.93 -22.81
CA GLY A 679 -6.14 0.24 -22.43
C GLY A 679 -6.69 0.62 -21.05
N ASN A 680 -6.09 1.59 -20.34
CA ASN A 680 -6.55 2.03 -19.05
C ASN A 680 -7.73 3.00 -19.24
N PRO A 681 -8.94 2.70 -18.72
CA PRO A 681 -10.09 3.57 -18.86
C PRO A 681 -9.91 4.93 -18.15
N ARG A 682 -8.93 5.06 -17.25
CA ARG A 682 -8.71 6.23 -16.38
C ARG A 682 -7.22 6.55 -16.22
N PRO A 683 -6.54 6.96 -17.31
CA PRO A 683 -5.07 7.02 -17.33
C PRO A 683 -4.48 8.25 -16.65
N LEU A 684 -5.28 9.28 -16.31
CA LEU A 684 -4.77 10.58 -15.86
C LEU A 684 -3.93 10.48 -14.57
N GLY A 685 -4.33 9.63 -13.62
CA GLY A 685 -3.53 9.38 -12.41
C GLY A 685 -2.17 8.76 -12.74
N THR A 686 -2.15 7.77 -13.64
CA THR A 686 -0.91 7.14 -14.11
C THR A 686 -0.03 8.12 -14.88
N ILE A 687 -0.61 8.98 -15.71
CA ILE A 687 0.12 10.05 -16.43
C ILE A 687 0.75 11.04 -15.46
N LYS A 688 0.04 11.41 -14.38
CA LYS A 688 0.60 12.22 -13.29
C LYS A 688 1.85 11.56 -12.70
N ASP A 689 1.80 10.26 -12.43
CA ASP A 689 2.94 9.51 -11.89
C ASP A 689 4.08 9.35 -12.91
N VAL A 690 3.77 9.26 -14.21
CA VAL A 690 4.78 9.31 -15.30
C VAL A 690 5.54 10.64 -15.26
N ALA A 691 4.83 11.77 -15.13
CA ALA A 691 5.44 13.09 -15.02
C ALA A 691 6.28 13.23 -13.73
N TYR A 692 5.87 12.59 -12.64
CA TYR A 692 6.65 12.54 -11.41
C TYR A 692 7.99 11.84 -11.62
N ALA A 693 7.98 10.62 -12.16
CA ALA A 693 9.19 9.87 -12.46
C ALA A 693 10.09 10.61 -13.47
N TRP A 694 9.49 11.28 -14.46
CA TRP A 694 10.21 12.08 -15.44
C TRP A 694 10.92 13.30 -14.82
N ARG A 695 10.25 14.01 -13.89
CA ARG A 695 10.89 15.12 -13.16
C ARG A 695 12.12 14.66 -12.38
N GLN A 696 12.04 13.51 -11.73
CA GLN A 696 13.18 12.96 -10.99
C GLN A 696 14.31 12.53 -11.92
N LEU A 697 13.99 11.93 -13.07
CA LEU A 697 14.96 11.65 -14.14
C LEU A 697 15.74 12.91 -14.53
N VAL A 698 15.04 14.00 -14.88
CA VAL A 698 15.68 15.25 -15.30
C VAL A 698 16.49 15.88 -14.16
N PHE A 699 16.02 15.77 -12.92
CA PHE A 699 16.75 16.24 -11.74
C PHE A 699 18.07 15.48 -11.58
N HIS A 700 18.05 14.14 -11.57
CA HIS A 700 19.28 13.35 -11.43
C HIS A 700 20.27 13.57 -12.58
N LEU A 701 19.78 13.67 -13.83
CA LEU A 701 20.62 14.04 -14.97
C LEU A 701 21.28 15.43 -14.83
N SER A 702 20.68 16.33 -14.06
CA SER A 702 21.23 17.67 -13.80
C SER A 702 22.36 17.66 -12.78
N LEU A 703 22.44 16.65 -11.93
CA LEU A 703 23.53 16.43 -10.96
C LEU A 703 24.67 15.60 -11.55
N CYS A 704 24.48 14.99 -12.72
CA CYS A 704 25.54 14.30 -13.45
C CYS A 704 26.54 15.28 -14.06
N THR A 705 27.81 14.86 -14.16
CA THR A 705 28.79 15.53 -15.01
C THR A 705 28.35 15.49 -16.49
N PRO A 706 28.83 16.39 -17.37
CA PRO A 706 28.46 16.38 -18.79
C PRO A 706 28.68 15.03 -19.49
N GLY A 707 29.80 14.35 -19.20
CA GLY A 707 30.11 13.03 -19.78
C GLY A 707 29.21 11.91 -19.28
N GLU A 708 28.88 11.88 -17.99
CA GLU A 708 27.91 10.93 -17.43
C GLU A 708 26.51 11.16 -17.98
N ARG A 709 26.09 12.42 -18.11
CA ARG A 709 24.80 12.80 -18.69
C ARG A 709 24.70 12.31 -20.13
N ALA A 710 25.70 12.58 -20.97
CA ALA A 710 25.71 12.13 -22.36
C ALA A 710 25.61 10.60 -22.47
N ARG A 711 26.42 9.85 -21.68
CA ARG A 711 26.38 8.38 -21.64
C ARG A 711 25.02 7.84 -21.17
N THR A 712 24.39 8.52 -20.20
CA THR A 712 23.09 8.09 -19.66
C THR A 712 21.99 8.33 -20.69
N LEU A 713 21.97 9.51 -21.33
CA LEU A 713 21.02 9.88 -22.38
C LEU A 713 21.09 8.94 -23.59
N ALA A 714 22.29 8.55 -24.00
CA ALA A 714 22.52 7.61 -25.11
C ALA A 714 21.98 6.18 -24.83
N ARG A 715 21.85 5.80 -23.55
CA ARG A 715 21.35 4.47 -23.14
C ARG A 715 19.84 4.40 -22.92
N LEU A 716 19.13 5.54 -22.86
CA LEU A 716 17.67 5.53 -22.66
C LEU A 716 16.93 4.72 -23.76
N PRO A 717 17.28 4.81 -25.05
CA PRO A 717 16.61 4.03 -26.10
C PRO A 717 16.72 2.51 -25.90
N GLU A 718 17.83 2.01 -25.33
CA GLU A 718 18.00 0.58 -25.05
C GLU A 718 16.92 0.07 -24.10
N GLU A 719 16.51 0.87 -23.11
CA GLU A 719 15.44 0.49 -22.19
C GLU A 719 14.09 0.39 -22.90
N LEU A 720 13.78 1.26 -23.87
CA LEU A 720 12.52 1.21 -24.62
C LEU A 720 12.33 -0.12 -25.37
N THR A 721 13.41 -0.74 -25.83
CA THR A 721 13.37 -2.05 -26.52
C THR A 721 12.85 -3.19 -25.63
N ARG A 722 12.87 -3.00 -24.30
CA ARG A 722 12.36 -3.98 -23.32
C ARG A 722 10.86 -3.87 -23.07
N HIS A 723 10.20 -2.85 -23.64
CA HIS A 723 8.76 -2.59 -23.46
C HIS A 723 8.00 -2.73 -24.78
N PRO A 724 6.67 -2.92 -24.75
CA PRO A 724 5.86 -2.93 -25.96
C PRO A 724 6.01 -1.64 -26.79
N GLY A 725 5.96 -1.74 -28.12
CA GLY A 725 6.23 -0.61 -29.04
C GLY A 725 5.38 0.66 -28.80
N HIS A 726 4.17 0.51 -28.24
CA HIS A 726 3.33 1.66 -27.87
C HIS A 726 3.95 2.54 -26.78
N VAL A 727 4.85 1.99 -25.94
CA VAL A 727 5.58 2.75 -24.91
C VAL A 727 6.58 3.70 -25.57
N ALA A 728 7.37 3.19 -26.52
CA ALA A 728 8.32 3.99 -27.29
C ALA A 728 7.61 5.11 -28.07
N ALA A 729 6.53 4.77 -28.78
CA ALA A 729 5.75 5.75 -29.54
C ALA A 729 5.17 6.87 -28.66
N ARG A 730 4.66 6.53 -27.46
CA ARG A 730 4.15 7.52 -26.49
C ARG A 730 5.24 8.42 -25.92
N LEU A 731 6.45 7.88 -25.68
CA LEU A 731 7.54 8.63 -25.04
C LEU A 731 8.43 9.40 -26.03
N ALA A 732 8.39 9.08 -27.32
CA ALA A 732 9.22 9.71 -28.33
C ALA A 732 9.19 11.26 -28.29
N PRO A 733 8.03 11.94 -28.20
CA PRO A 733 8.01 13.41 -28.11
C PRO A 733 8.73 13.97 -26.87
N ALA A 734 8.58 13.31 -25.72
CA ALA A 734 9.25 13.75 -24.48
C ALA A 734 10.77 13.54 -24.55
N LEU A 735 11.22 12.44 -25.14
CA LEU A 735 12.64 12.15 -25.35
C LEU A 735 13.27 13.13 -26.33
N THR A 736 12.60 13.43 -27.45
CA THR A 736 13.04 14.47 -28.39
C THR A 736 13.22 15.81 -27.68
N GLY A 737 12.25 16.24 -26.87
CA GLY A 737 12.35 17.47 -26.08
C GLY A 737 13.52 17.45 -25.08
N LEU A 738 13.80 16.31 -24.46
CA LEU A 738 14.94 16.17 -23.55
C LEU A 738 16.28 16.28 -24.28
N TYR A 739 16.41 15.64 -25.45
CA TYR A 739 17.63 15.70 -26.26
C TYR A 739 17.88 17.11 -26.81
N GLN A 740 16.85 17.78 -27.34
CA GLN A 740 16.94 19.18 -27.79
C GLN A 740 17.49 20.10 -26.68
N VAL A 741 16.99 19.96 -25.45
CA VAL A 741 17.47 20.77 -24.31
C VAL A 741 18.91 20.41 -23.88
N ALA A 742 19.30 19.14 -24.01
CA ALA A 742 20.65 18.72 -23.74
C ALA A 742 21.65 19.32 -24.74
N GLU A 743 21.22 19.56 -25.98
CA GLU A 743 21.97 20.19 -27.07
C GLU A 743 21.90 21.73 -27.09
N GLY A 744 21.07 22.32 -26.22
CA GLY A 744 20.95 23.78 -26.05
C GLY A 744 19.69 24.42 -26.64
N GLY A 745 18.79 23.63 -27.24
CA GLY A 745 17.46 24.05 -27.70
C GLY A 745 16.39 24.06 -26.60
N ARG A 746 15.10 24.05 -26.98
CA ARG A 746 13.96 24.03 -26.04
C ARG A 746 13.15 22.73 -26.13
N ALA A 747 12.49 22.36 -25.04
CA ALA A 747 11.78 21.07 -24.96
C ALA A 747 10.46 21.00 -25.75
N ASP A 748 9.82 22.12 -26.07
CA ASP A 748 8.51 22.19 -26.76
C ASP A 748 8.65 22.79 -28.16
N GLU A 749 9.71 22.41 -28.88
CA GLU A 749 10.00 22.81 -30.27
C GLU A 749 9.83 21.62 -31.22
N ASP A 750 9.28 21.89 -32.41
CA ASP A 750 8.99 20.90 -33.46
C ASP A 750 8.17 19.69 -32.96
N THR A 751 8.78 18.50 -32.95
CA THR A 751 8.21 17.23 -32.48
C THR A 751 8.49 16.98 -30.99
N GLY A 752 9.37 17.77 -30.37
CA GLY A 752 9.67 17.73 -28.94
C GLY A 752 8.49 18.22 -28.10
N ARG A 753 8.28 17.60 -26.93
CA ARG A 753 7.26 18.01 -25.96
C ARG A 753 7.81 18.06 -24.55
N LEU A 754 7.39 19.10 -23.80
CA LEU A 754 7.54 19.12 -22.35
C LEU A 754 6.60 18.09 -21.71
N LEU A 755 7.14 17.21 -20.87
CA LEU A 755 6.32 16.23 -20.14
C LEU A 755 5.86 16.79 -18.79
N LEU A 756 4.58 17.15 -18.75
CA LEU A 756 3.82 17.55 -17.57
C LEU A 756 2.72 16.51 -17.30
N GLY A 757 2.20 16.47 -16.07
CA GLY A 757 1.16 15.53 -15.65
C GLY A 757 -0.25 16.13 -15.64
N TRP A 758 -0.36 17.47 -15.54
CA TRP A 758 -1.64 18.16 -15.49
C TRP A 758 -1.91 18.97 -16.76
N THR A 759 -3.17 18.94 -17.20
CA THR A 759 -3.66 19.72 -18.34
C THR A 759 -5.13 20.06 -18.12
N THR A 760 -5.56 21.21 -18.63
CA THR A 760 -6.97 21.60 -18.74
C THR A 760 -7.61 21.10 -20.03
N ASP A 761 -6.79 20.61 -20.97
CA ASP A 761 -7.19 20.08 -22.27
C ASP A 761 -7.01 18.55 -22.30
N GLY A 762 -7.14 17.91 -23.47
CA GLY A 762 -6.79 16.50 -23.62
C GLY A 762 -5.28 16.27 -23.44
N HIS A 763 -4.89 15.33 -22.58
CA HIS A 763 -3.47 15.01 -22.39
C HIS A 763 -2.90 14.25 -23.60
N TRP A 764 -1.79 14.71 -24.18
CA TRP A 764 -1.21 14.13 -25.40
C TRP A 764 -0.66 12.70 -25.22
N LEU A 765 -0.29 12.30 -24.00
CA LEU A 765 -0.02 10.89 -23.64
C LEU A 765 -1.28 10.00 -23.56
N ARG A 766 -2.50 10.50 -23.77
CA ARG A 766 -3.73 9.68 -23.63
C ARG A 766 -4.07 8.87 -24.89
N PRO A 767 -4.12 9.45 -26.10
CA PRO A 767 -4.50 8.71 -27.32
C PRO A 767 -3.62 7.49 -27.53
N ASP A 768 -4.18 6.40 -28.09
CA ASP A 768 -3.35 5.27 -28.51
C ASP A 768 -2.46 5.68 -29.69
N PRO A 769 -1.17 5.33 -29.68
CA PRO A 769 -0.27 5.67 -30.78
C PRO A 769 -0.72 4.95 -32.05
N ASP A 770 -0.64 5.62 -33.20
CA ASP A 770 -1.02 5.05 -34.49
C ASP A 770 -0.18 3.78 -34.79
N PRO A 771 -0.78 2.68 -35.27
CA PRO A 771 -0.05 1.44 -35.52
C PRO A 771 1.08 1.59 -36.54
N ALA A 772 1.01 2.58 -37.44
CA ALA A 772 2.07 2.92 -38.40
C ALA A 772 3.31 3.59 -37.78
N SER A 773 3.20 4.14 -36.55
CA SER A 773 4.31 4.75 -35.82
C SER A 773 5.14 3.75 -35.00
N ALA A 774 4.63 2.53 -34.81
CA ALA A 774 5.30 1.47 -34.05
C ALA A 774 6.35 0.68 -34.87
N SER A 775 6.39 0.86 -36.20
CA SER A 775 7.27 0.13 -37.12
C SER A 775 8.53 0.89 -37.55
N ALA A 776 8.80 2.08 -36.99
CA ALA A 776 9.95 2.92 -37.33
C ALA A 776 10.88 3.21 -36.14
N GLY A 777 10.88 2.33 -35.13
CA GLY A 777 11.77 2.41 -33.95
C GLY A 777 12.91 1.42 -34.02
#